data_AF-A0A4P6HRW7-F1
#
_entry.id   AF-A0A4P6HRW7-F1
#
_cell.length_a   1.000
_cell.length_b   1.000
_cell.length_c   1.000
_cell.angle_alpha   90.00
_cell.angle_beta   90.00
_cell.angle_gamma   90.00
#
_symmetry.space_group_name_H-M   'P 1'
#
loop_
_entity.id
_entity.type
_entity.pdbx_description
1 polymer ?
#
loop_
_entity_poly.entity_id
_entity_poly.type
_entity_poly.pdbx_seq_one_letter_code
_entity_poly.pdbx_strand_id
1 'polypeptide(L)'
;MLLHHFHFPYDRAVRVTAEQLDAVVDHCRAQGYRRIGVYGLGEAGLALIARLDREADLDAAACFDQRHDVVAGQTPGRTVLPPEALATAGPLDCLVNTVPPTYLVDVAETVAALAPGLPLLSLYDPWRYLDEAPDYPYKLYLQLSRPVAGPPEVAALARAMRDRLRRAIARAHEAKSPPPGPLAAAWDAVVAAEGRSLGQHLESRLRQCLEAPDGQRAPALLALAEAFPFFVVARDAAACLLVQAGDHAGAAAAFLPALDEYPCCPRTRAKAAELLLLAGDADGAARTSRQALALGASADGPLAPDDRPAVLAKWRRRRVSPPLEKRDAVKLRITAPVWGAPYLDLFMGATVPSLLASGNIPQAAARHDVCFTLYTRRADRGRVEAYPAWRELASLVPAEIVAVEEVAAAPGFEAGKYGSMSLYQADALRRSREEGRFTFLTLGDFLFSDRFLERALDYVLDGCDTVFFHSTRFRHDELMARVAARHIRGNRIEISAAELMAQALPLLHQSQVNYLRRTDLPHVPNTYYAEGAGGALIAHVFSRTPLLLAPLAENLRSLVGLDVDLPYAATDGGLGRYALVGDTGELAFVELTPSEAETATHAPGEPDDRACARWLRDNTDPLSRYFGAHAFVYAPQPGPAAFSAALAARINRLLA
;
A
#
# COMPACT_ATOMS: atom_id res chain seq x y z
N MET A 1 -1.71 38.79 0.05
CA MET A 1 -2.46 38.10 1.14
C MET A 1 -1.71 38.30 2.44
N LEU A 2 -2.37 38.73 3.52
CA LEU A 2 -1.72 38.84 4.84
C LEU A 2 -1.75 37.46 5.51
N LEU A 3 -0.60 36.81 5.61
CA LEU A 3 -0.44 35.51 6.28
C LEU A 3 0.25 35.71 7.63
N HIS A 4 -0.43 35.30 8.71
CA HIS A 4 0.14 35.28 10.06
C HIS A 4 0.30 33.85 10.56
N HIS A 5 1.39 33.56 11.26
CA HIS A 5 1.63 32.26 11.90
C HIS A 5 1.73 32.45 13.41
N PHE A 6 0.96 31.71 14.19
CA PHE A 6 1.02 31.75 15.65
C PHE A 6 2.21 30.99 16.25
N HIS A 7 3.02 30.35 15.41
CA HIS A 7 4.20 29.58 15.80
C HIS A 7 3.94 28.39 16.73
N PHE A 8 2.70 27.90 16.82
CA PHE A 8 2.38 26.75 17.66
C PHE A 8 2.94 25.45 17.06
N PRO A 9 3.47 24.53 17.90
CA PRO A 9 3.86 23.21 17.44
C PRO A 9 2.62 22.44 16.99
N TYR A 10 2.77 21.66 15.93
CA TYR A 10 1.75 20.69 15.52
C TYR A 10 2.10 19.33 16.13
N ASP A 11 1.30 18.88 17.09
CA ASP A 11 1.34 17.52 17.62
C ASP A 11 0.08 16.78 17.16
N ARG A 12 0.24 15.53 16.71
CA ARG A 12 -0.89 14.70 16.27
C ARG A 12 -1.76 14.23 17.44
N ALA A 13 -1.18 14.09 18.63
CA ALA A 13 -1.85 13.62 19.84
C ALA A 13 -2.53 14.75 20.62
N VAL A 14 -1.95 15.95 20.62
CA VAL A 14 -2.49 17.13 21.30
C VAL A 14 -2.52 18.28 20.30
N ARG A 15 -3.69 18.52 19.70
CA ARG A 15 -3.78 19.44 18.57
C ARG A 15 -3.59 20.90 18.98
N VAL A 16 -4.18 21.35 20.09
CA VAL A 16 -4.10 22.73 20.56
C VAL A 16 -4.40 22.82 22.06
N THR A 17 -3.74 23.72 22.79
CA THR A 17 -3.99 23.98 24.22
C THR A 17 -4.95 25.16 24.42
N ALA A 18 -5.54 25.29 25.61
CA ALA A 18 -6.39 26.44 25.94
C ALA A 18 -5.63 27.78 25.80
N GLU A 19 -4.38 27.84 26.28
CA GLU A 19 -3.52 29.02 26.15
C GLU A 19 -3.27 29.41 24.68
N GLN A 20 -3.08 28.42 23.81
CA GLN A 20 -2.92 28.66 22.37
C GLN A 20 -4.20 29.22 21.75
N LEU A 21 -5.37 28.72 22.15
CA LEU A 21 -6.65 29.26 21.70
C LEU A 21 -6.87 30.70 22.19
N ASP A 22 -6.52 30.99 23.45
CA ASP A 22 -6.60 32.34 24.01
C ASP A 22 -5.72 33.33 23.23
N ALA A 23 -4.49 32.93 22.89
CA ALA A 23 -3.60 33.75 22.07
C ALA A 23 -4.18 34.07 20.67
N VAL A 24 -4.95 33.14 20.08
CA VAL A 24 -5.66 33.38 18.81
C VAL A 24 -6.77 34.42 18.98
N VAL A 25 -7.57 34.29 20.04
CA VAL A 25 -8.64 35.24 20.38
C VAL A 25 -8.08 36.64 20.63
N ASP A 26 -7.02 36.74 21.44
CA ASP A 26 -6.38 38.00 21.78
C ASP A 26 -5.79 38.69 20.54
N HIS A 27 -5.21 37.92 19.63
CA HIS A 27 -4.75 38.45 18.34
C HIS A 27 -5.92 39.00 17.50
N CYS A 28 -7.04 38.27 17.40
CA CYS A 28 -8.20 38.73 16.65
C CYS A 28 -8.74 40.06 17.21
N ARG A 29 -8.81 40.20 18.53
CA ARG A 29 -9.18 41.45 19.21
C ARG A 29 -8.21 42.58 18.91
N ALA A 30 -6.91 42.32 19.02
CA ALA A 30 -5.88 43.32 18.78
C ALA A 30 -5.91 43.84 17.33
N GLN A 31 -6.30 43.01 16.37
CA GLN A 31 -6.47 43.41 14.97
C GLN A 31 -7.87 43.98 14.66
N GLY A 32 -8.79 43.97 15.63
CA GLY A 32 -10.18 44.43 15.45
C GLY A 32 -11.05 43.50 14.61
N TYR A 33 -10.65 42.22 14.44
CA TYR A 33 -11.44 41.22 13.74
C TYR A 33 -12.65 40.81 14.60
N ARG A 34 -13.85 40.76 14.02
CA ARG A 34 -15.09 40.37 14.71
C ARG A 34 -15.74 39.15 14.07
N ARG A 35 -15.77 39.07 12.74
CA ARG A 35 -16.39 37.99 11.96
C ARG A 35 -15.31 37.04 11.46
N ILE A 36 -15.13 35.93 12.15
CA ILE A 36 -14.01 35.00 11.96
C ILE A 36 -14.49 33.75 11.23
N GLY A 37 -13.87 33.41 10.11
CA GLY A 37 -14.01 32.09 9.51
C GLY A 37 -13.08 31.08 10.17
N VAL A 38 -13.50 29.83 10.31
CA VAL A 38 -12.63 28.71 10.76
C VAL A 38 -12.52 27.67 9.65
N TYR A 39 -11.29 27.37 9.21
CA TYR A 39 -11.00 26.43 8.13
C TYR A 39 -10.29 25.17 8.66
N GLY A 40 -10.97 24.02 8.60
CA GLY A 40 -10.49 22.73 9.07
C GLY A 40 -11.08 22.32 10.43
N LEU A 41 -12.20 21.62 10.41
CA LEU A 41 -13.01 21.29 11.59
C LEU A 41 -12.63 19.95 12.24
N GLY A 42 -11.33 19.66 12.29
CA GLY A 42 -10.82 18.66 13.22
C GLY A 42 -10.92 19.15 14.67
N GLU A 43 -10.34 18.41 15.60
CA GLU A 43 -10.36 18.72 17.05
C GLU A 43 -9.96 20.18 17.36
N ALA A 44 -8.89 20.71 16.75
CA ALA A 44 -8.47 22.10 16.95
C ALA A 44 -9.48 23.12 16.41
N GLY A 45 -10.09 22.86 15.26
CA GLY A 45 -11.12 23.75 14.70
C GLY A 45 -12.37 23.79 15.57
N LEU A 46 -12.81 22.63 16.06
CA LEU A 46 -13.94 22.53 16.99
C LEU A 46 -13.65 23.22 18.33
N ALA A 47 -12.45 23.02 18.88
CA ALA A 47 -12.02 23.67 20.11
C ALA A 47 -11.95 25.20 19.96
N LEU A 48 -11.47 25.69 18.81
CA LEU A 48 -11.44 27.12 18.51
C LEU A 48 -12.85 27.70 18.38
N ILE A 49 -13.78 27.03 17.69
CA ILE A 49 -15.18 27.47 17.59
C ILE A 49 -15.79 27.58 19.00
N ALA A 50 -15.66 26.53 19.81
CA ALA A 50 -16.19 26.52 21.17
C ALA A 50 -15.56 27.62 22.05
N ARG A 51 -14.32 28.03 21.76
CA ARG A 51 -13.66 29.14 22.44
C ARG A 51 -14.20 30.50 21.98
N LEU A 52 -14.38 30.69 20.67
CA LEU A 52 -14.94 31.91 20.07
C LEU A 52 -16.39 32.15 20.51
N ASP A 53 -17.19 31.09 20.63
CA ASP A 53 -18.60 31.17 21.08
C ASP A 53 -18.78 31.68 22.51
N ARG A 54 -17.69 31.72 23.30
CA ARG A 54 -17.71 32.28 24.65
C ARG A 54 -17.38 33.77 24.68
N GLU A 55 -16.97 34.35 23.56
CA GLU A 55 -16.56 35.73 23.47
C GLU A 55 -17.69 36.59 22.90
N ALA A 56 -18.15 37.57 23.69
CA ALA A 56 -19.31 38.38 23.31
C ALA A 56 -19.05 39.33 22.12
N ASP A 57 -17.78 39.60 21.81
CA ASP A 57 -17.33 40.53 20.77
C ASP A 57 -16.82 39.85 19.50
N LEU A 58 -16.74 38.51 19.48
CA LEU A 58 -16.28 37.72 18.34
C LEU A 58 -17.38 36.75 17.89
N ASP A 59 -17.47 36.55 16.58
CA ASP A 59 -18.42 35.65 15.93
C ASP A 59 -17.64 34.70 15.03
N ALA A 60 -17.71 33.39 15.30
CA ALA A 60 -17.27 32.37 14.35
C ALA A 60 -18.27 32.31 13.18
N ALA A 61 -18.24 33.32 12.30
CA ALA A 61 -19.28 33.59 11.32
C ALA A 61 -19.42 32.52 10.22
N ALA A 62 -18.38 31.74 9.95
CA ALA A 62 -18.40 30.67 8.96
C ALA A 62 -17.43 29.52 9.31
N CYS A 63 -17.78 28.30 8.92
CA CYS A 63 -16.97 27.11 9.17
C CYS A 63 -16.76 26.34 7.86
N PHE A 64 -15.52 26.01 7.52
CA PHE A 64 -15.16 25.35 6.26
C PHE A 64 -14.42 24.03 6.51
N ASP A 65 -14.78 22.97 5.79
CA ASP A 65 -14.03 21.70 5.79
C ASP A 65 -14.15 20.98 4.44
N GLN A 66 -13.08 20.31 4.00
CA GLN A 66 -13.14 19.47 2.79
C GLN A 66 -14.14 18.31 2.94
N ARG A 67 -14.31 17.79 4.16
CA ARG A 67 -15.28 16.74 4.52
C ARG A 67 -16.48 17.33 5.26
N HIS A 68 -16.99 18.45 4.74
CA HIS A 68 -18.11 19.18 5.33
C HIS A 68 -19.33 18.29 5.64
N ASP A 69 -19.64 17.32 4.78
CA ASP A 69 -20.69 16.32 4.94
C ASP A 69 -20.48 15.42 6.17
N VAL A 70 -19.24 15.00 6.41
CA VAL A 70 -18.87 14.15 7.56
C VAL A 70 -18.87 14.97 8.86
N VAL A 71 -18.38 16.21 8.81
CA VAL A 71 -18.16 17.02 10.02
C VAL A 71 -19.38 17.86 10.41
N ALA A 72 -20.35 18.08 9.50
CA ALA A 72 -21.60 18.78 9.81
C ALA A 72 -22.34 18.19 11.02
N GLY A 73 -22.29 16.86 11.19
CA GLY A 73 -22.90 16.19 12.36
C GLY A 73 -22.20 16.47 13.70
N GLN A 74 -20.98 17.01 13.69
CA GLN A 74 -20.16 17.27 14.88
C GLN A 74 -20.28 18.71 15.39
N THR A 75 -21.00 19.58 14.67
CA THR A 75 -21.15 21.01 15.00
C THR A 75 -22.62 21.42 15.05
N PRO A 76 -23.40 20.98 16.06
CA PRO A 76 -24.82 21.29 16.15
C PRO A 76 -25.09 22.79 16.07
N GLY A 77 -26.00 23.20 15.18
CA GLY A 77 -26.40 24.59 15.02
C GLY A 77 -25.48 25.44 14.13
N ARG A 78 -24.44 24.86 13.53
CA ARG A 78 -23.54 25.54 12.58
C ARG A 78 -23.60 24.89 11.21
N THR A 79 -23.61 25.71 10.16
CA THR A 79 -23.48 25.24 8.78
C THR A 79 -22.00 25.06 8.47
N VAL A 80 -21.58 23.83 8.19
CA VAL A 80 -20.24 23.54 7.67
C VAL A 80 -20.29 23.61 6.14
N LEU A 81 -19.47 24.48 5.58
CA LEU A 81 -19.41 24.75 4.15
C LEU A 81 -18.20 24.04 3.51
N PRO A 82 -18.31 23.62 2.23
CA PRO A 82 -17.14 23.23 1.48
C PRO A 82 -16.24 24.45 1.19
N PRO A 83 -14.91 24.28 0.99
CA PRO A 83 -13.99 25.39 0.71
C PRO A 83 -14.40 26.30 -0.45
N GLU A 84 -15.05 25.75 -1.47
CA GLU A 84 -15.52 26.44 -2.66
C GLU A 84 -16.58 27.51 -2.34
N ALA A 85 -17.26 27.40 -1.19
CA ALA A 85 -18.25 28.37 -0.73
C ALA A 85 -17.63 29.57 0.01
N LEU A 86 -16.29 29.67 0.11
CA LEU A 86 -15.62 30.79 0.79
C LEU A 86 -16.02 32.15 0.22
N ALA A 87 -16.21 32.25 -1.10
CA ALA A 87 -16.60 33.50 -1.77
C ALA A 87 -18.04 33.95 -1.45
N THR A 88 -18.90 33.05 -0.96
CA THR A 88 -20.34 33.30 -0.73
C THR A 88 -20.73 33.27 0.75
N ALA A 89 -19.80 32.97 1.66
CA ALA A 89 -20.03 32.83 3.10
C ALA A 89 -20.34 34.15 3.85
N GLY A 90 -20.49 35.27 3.13
CA GLY A 90 -20.66 36.61 3.70
C GLY A 90 -19.33 37.26 4.08
N PRO A 91 -19.35 38.51 4.60
CA PRO A 91 -18.14 39.23 4.94
C PRO A 91 -17.45 38.58 6.15
N LEU A 92 -16.16 38.28 5.99
CA LEU A 92 -15.26 37.80 7.04
C LEU A 92 -14.13 38.81 7.20
N ASP A 93 -13.72 39.05 8.45
CA ASP A 93 -12.59 39.92 8.77
C ASP A 93 -11.26 39.16 8.68
N CYS A 94 -11.27 37.87 9.01
CA CYS A 94 -10.15 36.95 8.85
C CYS A 94 -10.61 35.50 8.73
N LEU A 95 -9.70 34.62 8.33
CA LEU A 95 -9.86 33.18 8.32
C LEU A 95 -8.78 32.52 9.17
N VAL A 96 -9.16 31.75 10.19
CA VAL A 96 -8.23 30.94 10.99
C VAL A 96 -8.12 29.54 10.40
N ASN A 97 -6.93 29.20 9.94
CA ASN A 97 -6.58 27.89 9.40
C ASN A 97 -6.11 26.96 10.52
N THR A 98 -6.92 25.92 10.80
CA THR A 98 -6.68 24.90 11.82
C THR A 98 -6.32 23.54 11.21
N VAL A 99 -6.11 23.46 9.89
CA VAL A 99 -5.60 22.25 9.23
C VAL A 99 -4.11 22.02 9.54
N PRO A 100 -3.62 20.77 9.43
CA PRO A 100 -2.19 20.48 9.54
C PRO A 100 -1.32 21.32 8.60
N PRO A 101 -0.07 21.68 8.97
CA PRO A 101 0.86 22.41 8.10
C PRO A 101 1.04 21.83 6.69
N THR A 102 0.78 20.52 6.52
CA THR A 102 0.85 19.83 5.24
C THR A 102 -0.13 20.38 4.21
N TYR A 103 -1.22 21.02 4.62
CA TYR A 103 -2.23 21.58 3.72
C TYR A 103 -2.18 23.12 3.64
N LEU A 104 -1.20 23.76 4.29
CA LEU A 104 -1.14 25.22 4.36
C LEU A 104 -1.10 25.88 2.98
N VAL A 105 -0.33 25.32 2.03
CA VAL A 105 -0.24 25.86 0.67
C VAL A 105 -1.58 25.72 -0.05
N ASP A 106 -2.22 24.55 0.03
CA ASP A 106 -3.53 24.33 -0.59
C ASP A 106 -4.57 25.32 -0.05
N VAL A 107 -4.62 25.53 1.28
CA VAL A 107 -5.53 26.52 1.89
C VAL A 107 -5.19 27.93 1.44
N ALA A 108 -3.90 28.30 1.40
CA ALA A 108 -3.47 29.61 0.94
C ALA A 108 -3.85 29.88 -0.53
N GLU A 109 -3.73 28.89 -1.42
CA GLU A 109 -4.20 28.99 -2.81
C GLU A 109 -5.71 29.18 -2.87
N THR A 110 -6.49 28.36 -2.15
CA THR A 110 -7.95 28.46 -2.11
C THR A 110 -8.41 29.84 -1.62
N VAL A 111 -7.83 30.34 -0.53
CA VAL A 111 -8.16 31.66 0.01
C VAL A 111 -7.77 32.77 -0.96
N ALA A 112 -6.57 32.71 -1.53
CA ALA A 112 -6.13 33.71 -2.49
C ALA A 112 -7.00 33.75 -3.76
N ALA A 113 -7.51 32.60 -4.19
CA ALA A 113 -8.38 32.49 -5.36
C ALA A 113 -9.82 32.95 -5.08
N LEU A 114 -10.39 32.59 -3.93
CA LEU A 114 -11.82 32.79 -3.64
C LEU A 114 -12.12 34.03 -2.78
N ALA A 115 -11.17 34.48 -1.96
CA ALA A 115 -11.30 35.62 -1.06
C ALA A 115 -10.02 36.47 -1.05
N PRO A 116 -9.63 37.07 -2.20
CA PRO A 116 -8.39 37.83 -2.31
C PRO A 116 -8.37 38.99 -1.31
N GLY A 117 -7.32 39.05 -0.51
CA GLY A 117 -7.12 40.08 0.52
C GLY A 117 -7.60 39.68 1.92
N LEU A 118 -8.38 38.61 2.07
CA LEU A 118 -8.77 38.09 3.37
C LEU A 118 -7.52 37.65 4.18
N PRO A 119 -7.31 38.20 5.40
CA PRO A 119 -6.22 37.75 6.27
C PRO A 119 -6.37 36.26 6.61
N LEU A 120 -5.27 35.52 6.45
CA LEU A 120 -5.19 34.10 6.78
C LEU A 120 -4.30 33.93 8.02
N LEU A 121 -4.88 33.43 9.11
CA LEU A 121 -4.17 33.16 10.35
C LEU A 121 -3.93 31.65 10.48
N SER A 122 -2.69 31.20 10.30
CA SER A 122 -2.32 29.79 10.45
C SER A 122 -2.02 29.48 11.90
N LEU A 123 -2.76 28.54 12.47
CA LEU A 123 -2.59 28.11 13.86
C LEU A 123 -1.18 27.55 14.12
N TYR A 124 -0.67 26.74 13.19
CA TYR A 124 0.58 26.03 13.36
C TYR A 124 1.76 26.71 12.66
N ASP A 125 2.97 26.47 13.20
CA ASP A 125 4.23 26.84 12.56
C ASP A 125 4.62 25.83 11.47
N PRO A 126 4.55 26.20 10.17
CA PRO A 126 4.96 25.30 9.11
C PRO A 126 6.48 25.07 9.09
N TRP A 127 7.28 26.01 9.58
CA TRP A 127 8.73 25.94 9.58
C TRP A 127 9.24 24.98 10.64
N ARG A 128 8.69 25.11 11.85
CA ARG A 128 8.95 24.19 12.95
C ARG A 128 8.49 22.79 12.58
N TYR A 129 7.31 22.64 11.98
CA TYR A 129 6.84 21.35 11.48
C TYR A 129 7.82 20.71 10.50
N LEU A 130 8.36 21.48 9.54
CA LEU A 130 9.32 20.94 8.57
C LEU A 130 10.68 20.56 9.17
N ASP A 131 11.13 21.25 10.23
CA ASP A 131 12.41 20.94 10.87
C ASP A 131 12.31 19.84 11.92
N GLU A 132 11.23 19.82 12.69
CA GLU A 132 11.05 18.94 13.83
C GLU A 132 10.26 17.68 13.47
N ALA A 133 9.45 17.65 12.42
CA ALA A 133 8.70 16.45 12.08
C ALA A 133 9.69 15.38 11.60
N PRO A 134 9.95 14.33 12.41
CA PRO A 134 10.75 13.22 11.93
C PRO A 134 10.04 12.57 10.74
N ASP A 135 8.72 12.70 10.63
CA ASP A 135 7.84 12.00 9.70
C ASP A 135 7.00 12.98 8.84
N TYR A 136 7.68 13.83 8.07
CA TYR A 136 6.97 14.58 7.03
C TYR A 136 6.34 13.58 6.03
N PRO A 137 5.06 13.75 5.66
CA PRO A 137 4.44 12.84 4.71
C PRO A 137 4.98 13.14 3.31
N TYR A 138 5.28 12.11 2.54
CA TYR A 138 5.60 12.25 1.11
C TYR A 138 4.53 13.04 0.33
N LYS A 139 3.27 12.98 0.79
CA LYS A 139 2.18 13.83 0.30
C LYS A 139 2.53 15.33 0.32
N LEU A 140 3.21 15.81 1.37
CA LEU A 140 3.66 17.20 1.44
C LEU A 140 4.75 17.49 0.40
N TYR A 141 5.67 16.54 0.17
CA TYR A 141 6.66 16.66 -0.89
C TYR A 141 6.00 16.78 -2.27
N LEU A 142 4.96 15.97 -2.55
CA LEU A 142 4.17 16.07 -3.78
C LEU A 142 3.47 17.43 -3.90
N GLN A 143 2.76 17.84 -2.85
CA GLN A 143 2.04 19.11 -2.79
C GLN A 143 2.96 20.33 -2.99
N LEU A 144 4.21 20.27 -2.52
CA LEU A 144 5.16 21.38 -2.70
C LEU A 144 5.93 21.33 -4.02
N SER A 145 5.86 20.20 -4.73
CA SER A 145 6.54 20.02 -6.02
C SER A 145 5.67 20.44 -7.20
N ARG A 146 4.34 20.43 -7.05
CA ARG A 146 3.43 20.95 -8.09
C ARG A 146 3.63 22.44 -8.32
N PRO A 147 3.36 22.95 -9.54
CA PRO A 147 3.19 24.36 -9.77
C PRO A 147 2.09 24.93 -8.86
N VAL A 148 2.39 26.04 -8.19
CA VAL A 148 1.47 26.71 -7.27
C VAL A 148 0.70 27.75 -8.07
N ALA A 149 -0.63 27.62 -8.07
CA ALA A 149 -1.54 28.57 -8.69
C ALA A 149 -1.89 29.64 -7.66
N GLY A 150 -1.56 30.91 -7.94
CA GLY A 150 -1.91 31.98 -7.02
C GLY A 150 -1.01 33.21 -7.14
N PRO A 151 -1.21 34.18 -6.23
CA PRO A 151 -0.41 35.39 -6.21
C PRO A 151 1.03 35.09 -5.77
N PRO A 152 2.00 35.98 -6.08
CA PRO A 152 3.42 35.76 -5.83
C PRO A 152 3.77 35.34 -4.40
N GLU A 153 3.00 35.78 -3.40
CA GLU A 153 3.23 35.45 -1.99
C GLU A 153 2.95 33.98 -1.67
N VAL A 154 1.92 33.37 -2.26
CA VAL A 154 1.62 31.95 -2.07
C VAL A 154 2.69 31.10 -2.76
N ALA A 155 3.12 31.49 -3.96
CA ALA A 155 4.23 30.85 -4.66
C ALA A 155 5.56 30.98 -3.88
N ALA A 156 5.81 32.12 -3.23
CA ALA A 156 6.98 32.33 -2.38
C ALA A 156 6.94 31.44 -1.12
N LEU A 157 5.77 31.35 -0.45
CA LEU A 157 5.55 30.47 0.69
C LEU A 157 5.85 29.01 0.31
N ALA A 158 5.24 28.51 -0.76
CA ALA A 158 5.41 27.14 -1.21
C ALA A 158 6.87 26.83 -1.60
N ARG A 159 7.56 27.78 -2.26
CA ARG A 159 9.00 27.65 -2.58
C ARG A 159 9.83 27.55 -1.31
N ALA A 160 9.60 28.43 -0.33
CA ALA A 160 10.33 28.41 0.94
C ALA A 160 10.08 27.11 1.72
N MET A 161 8.83 26.63 1.75
CA MET A 161 8.47 25.34 2.35
C MET A 161 9.16 24.17 1.63
N ARG A 162 9.16 24.16 0.29
CA ARG A 162 9.84 23.14 -0.52
C ARG A 162 11.34 23.09 -0.22
N ASP A 163 12.00 24.25 -0.23
CA ASP A 163 13.44 24.33 -0.01
C ASP A 163 13.82 23.88 1.41
N ARG A 164 13.00 24.24 2.41
CA ARG A 164 13.18 23.77 3.79
C ARG A 164 12.93 22.27 3.93
N LEU A 165 11.87 21.75 3.31
CA LEU A 165 11.57 20.32 3.28
C LEU A 165 12.70 19.51 2.64
N ARG A 166 13.25 19.96 1.51
CA ARG A 166 14.41 19.31 0.86
C ARG A 166 15.63 19.25 1.77
N ARG A 167 15.91 20.34 2.51
CA ARG A 167 16.98 20.34 3.53
C ARG A 167 16.67 19.37 4.68
N ALA A 168 15.44 19.32 5.14
CA ALA A 168 15.03 18.37 6.19
C ALA A 168 15.15 16.91 5.72
N ILE A 169 14.75 16.61 4.48
CA ILE A 169 14.95 15.30 3.84
C ILE A 169 16.43 14.94 3.80
N ALA A 170 17.28 15.85 3.31
CA ALA A 170 18.73 15.64 3.24
C ALA A 170 19.33 15.36 4.62
N ARG A 171 19.04 16.19 5.62
CA ARG A 171 19.53 16.00 7.00
C ARG A 171 19.06 14.68 7.61
N ALA A 172 17.79 14.32 7.42
CA ALA A 172 17.23 13.08 7.96
C ALA A 172 17.85 11.83 7.31
N HIS A 173 18.20 11.93 6.03
CA HIS A 173 18.93 10.89 5.31
C HIS A 173 20.39 10.80 5.82
N GLU A 174 21.09 11.92 5.91
CA GLU A 174 22.48 11.98 6.43
C GLU A 174 22.61 11.50 7.89
N ALA A 175 21.60 11.73 8.73
CA ALA A 175 21.60 11.30 10.13
C ALA A 175 21.36 9.80 10.32
N LYS A 176 20.73 9.13 9.36
CA LYS A 176 20.32 7.71 9.47
C LYS A 176 21.12 6.77 8.57
N SER A 177 21.64 7.27 7.46
CA SER A 177 22.49 6.48 6.59
C SER A 177 23.91 6.49 7.17
N PRO A 178 24.56 5.32 7.40
CA PRO A 178 26.02 5.31 7.42
C PRO A 178 26.52 5.99 6.14
N PRO A 179 27.69 6.64 6.13
CA PRO A 179 28.16 7.41 4.97
C PRO A 179 27.91 6.62 3.68
N PRO A 180 27.23 7.18 2.65
CA PRO A 180 26.49 6.45 1.61
C PRO A 180 27.33 5.58 0.64
N GLY A 181 28.57 5.26 0.98
CA GLY A 181 29.50 4.49 0.15
C GLY A 181 29.45 2.98 0.41
N PRO A 182 29.69 2.47 1.63
CA PRO A 182 30.12 1.08 1.78
C PRO A 182 29.02 0.03 1.53
N LEU A 183 27.83 0.21 2.09
CA LEU A 183 26.75 -0.79 2.00
C LEU A 183 26.16 -0.88 0.59
N ALA A 184 25.70 0.25 0.05
CA ALA A 184 25.14 0.27 -1.30
C ALA A 184 26.17 -0.17 -2.36
N ALA A 185 27.44 0.26 -2.26
CA ALA A 185 28.48 -0.21 -3.17
C ALA A 185 28.80 -1.70 -2.99
N ALA A 186 28.75 -2.22 -1.77
CA ALA A 186 28.90 -3.66 -1.53
C ALA A 186 27.74 -4.45 -2.15
N TRP A 187 26.50 -3.95 -2.05
CA TRP A 187 25.33 -4.58 -2.65
C TRP A 187 25.37 -4.50 -4.19
N ASP A 188 25.81 -3.37 -4.75
CA ASP A 188 26.03 -3.21 -6.18
C ASP A 188 27.11 -4.17 -6.70
N ALA A 189 28.20 -4.35 -5.95
CA ALA A 189 29.25 -5.32 -6.28
C ALA A 189 28.74 -6.76 -6.26
N VAL A 190 27.88 -7.11 -5.30
CA VAL A 190 27.22 -8.42 -5.24
C VAL A 190 26.36 -8.66 -6.48
N VAL A 191 25.50 -7.69 -6.80
CA VAL A 191 24.62 -7.75 -7.98
C VAL A 191 25.41 -7.86 -9.27
N ALA A 192 26.48 -7.06 -9.42
CA ALA A 192 27.33 -7.08 -10.61
C ALA A 192 28.10 -8.41 -10.76
N ALA A 193 28.58 -8.98 -9.65
CA ALA A 193 29.34 -10.24 -9.67
C ALA A 193 28.46 -11.45 -9.97
N GLU A 194 27.21 -11.46 -9.50
CA GLU A 194 26.33 -12.63 -9.59
C GLU A 194 25.38 -12.58 -10.80
N GLY A 195 25.21 -11.42 -11.44
CA GLY A 195 24.30 -11.27 -12.58
C GLY A 195 22.83 -11.50 -12.22
N ARG A 196 22.46 -11.29 -10.95
CA ARG A 196 21.09 -11.46 -10.42
C ARG A 196 20.68 -10.29 -9.54
N SER A 197 19.37 -10.15 -9.31
CA SER A 197 18.83 -9.09 -8.45
C SER A 197 19.20 -9.30 -6.98
N LEU A 198 19.20 -8.23 -6.18
CA LEU A 198 19.49 -8.29 -4.74
C LEU A 198 18.53 -9.24 -4.01
N GLY A 199 17.25 -9.27 -4.38
CA GLY A 199 16.27 -10.19 -3.81
C GLY A 199 16.63 -11.67 -4.01
N GLN A 200 17.09 -12.04 -5.21
CA GLN A 200 17.55 -13.40 -5.52
C GLN A 200 18.84 -13.77 -4.75
N HIS A 201 19.75 -12.80 -4.58
CA HIS A 201 20.91 -12.98 -3.71
C HIS A 201 20.50 -13.27 -2.27
N LEU A 202 19.62 -12.44 -1.70
CA LEU A 202 19.15 -12.59 -0.32
C LEU A 202 18.44 -13.92 -0.07
N GLU A 203 17.63 -14.38 -1.03
CA GLU A 203 16.98 -15.68 -0.96
C GLU A 203 18.00 -16.83 -0.91
N SER A 204 19.01 -16.78 -1.77
CA SER A 204 20.11 -17.77 -1.80
C SER A 204 20.89 -17.76 -0.48
N ARG A 205 21.17 -16.59 0.09
CA ARG A 205 21.88 -16.46 1.37
C ARG A 205 21.04 -16.95 2.54
N LEU A 206 19.73 -16.65 2.55
CA LEU A 206 18.81 -17.14 3.56
C LEU A 206 18.83 -18.68 3.61
N ARG A 207 18.73 -19.35 2.46
CA ARG A 207 18.81 -20.83 2.39
C ARG A 207 20.14 -21.36 2.94
N GLN A 208 21.26 -20.76 2.56
CA GLN A 208 22.58 -21.15 3.09
C GLN A 208 22.67 -21.00 4.61
N CYS A 209 22.12 -19.92 5.18
CA CYS A 209 22.06 -19.74 6.62
C CYS A 209 21.20 -20.83 7.31
N LEU A 210 20.12 -21.28 6.67
CA LEU A 210 19.25 -22.33 7.19
C LEU A 210 19.84 -23.74 7.04
N GLU A 211 20.74 -23.94 6.09
CA GLU A 211 21.49 -25.20 5.92
C GLU A 211 22.65 -25.35 6.92
N ALA A 212 23.02 -24.28 7.63
CA ALA A 212 24.04 -24.33 8.68
C ALA A 212 23.64 -25.31 9.81
N PRO A 213 24.61 -25.85 10.58
CA PRO A 213 24.32 -26.66 11.76
C PRO A 213 23.39 -25.94 12.75
N ASP A 214 22.51 -26.66 13.46
CA ASP A 214 21.44 -26.08 14.29
C ASP A 214 21.89 -24.92 15.20
N GLY A 215 23.04 -25.07 15.90
CA GLY A 215 23.60 -24.04 16.78
C GLY A 215 24.24 -22.83 16.08
N GLN A 216 24.40 -22.86 14.76
CA GLN A 216 25.00 -21.80 13.95
C GLN A 216 23.97 -21.04 13.08
N ARG A 217 22.75 -21.59 12.92
CA ARG A 217 21.70 -20.99 12.07
C ARG A 217 21.32 -19.59 12.53
N ALA A 218 20.93 -19.42 13.80
CA ALA A 218 20.52 -18.12 14.32
C ALA A 218 21.65 -17.06 14.24
N PRO A 219 22.90 -17.34 14.65
CA PRO A 219 24.02 -16.42 14.42
C PRO A 219 24.25 -16.07 12.95
N ALA A 220 24.16 -17.03 12.03
CA ALA A 220 24.34 -16.79 10.59
C ALA A 220 23.22 -15.90 10.02
N LEU A 221 21.98 -16.12 10.45
CA LEU A 221 20.83 -15.28 10.08
C LEU A 221 20.96 -13.86 10.63
N LEU A 222 21.43 -13.69 11.86
CA LEU A 222 21.70 -12.36 12.42
C LEU A 222 22.80 -11.65 11.65
N ALA A 223 23.90 -12.33 11.32
CA ALA A 223 24.96 -11.75 10.49
C ALA A 223 24.42 -11.30 9.11
N LEU A 224 23.52 -12.08 8.50
CA LEU A 224 22.84 -11.68 7.27
C LEU A 224 21.97 -10.43 7.47
N ALA A 225 21.21 -10.36 8.56
CA ALA A 225 20.40 -9.20 8.88
C ALA A 225 21.22 -7.94 9.19
N GLU A 226 22.40 -8.06 9.80
CA GLU A 226 23.28 -6.90 10.01
C GLU A 226 23.91 -6.42 8.69
N ALA A 227 24.20 -7.33 7.75
CA ALA A 227 24.69 -6.98 6.42
C ALA A 227 23.60 -6.34 5.54
N PHE A 228 22.33 -6.66 5.78
CA PHE A 228 21.17 -6.15 5.07
C PHE A 228 20.04 -5.78 6.05
N PRO A 229 20.11 -4.64 6.76
CA PRO A 229 19.16 -4.29 7.83
C PRO A 229 17.69 -4.28 7.40
N PHE A 230 17.41 -3.90 6.14
CA PHE A 230 16.05 -3.94 5.61
C PHE A 230 15.50 -5.38 5.48
N PHE A 231 16.34 -6.42 5.39
CA PHE A 231 15.93 -7.81 5.19
C PHE A 231 15.52 -8.50 6.51
N VAL A 232 14.42 -8.02 7.10
CA VAL A 232 13.92 -8.47 8.42
C VAL A 232 13.51 -9.94 8.43
N VAL A 233 13.27 -10.57 7.28
CA VAL A 233 12.97 -12.01 7.19
C VAL A 233 14.07 -12.83 7.90
N ALA A 234 15.34 -12.43 7.78
CA ALA A 234 16.45 -13.09 8.48
C ALA A 234 16.38 -12.90 10.00
N ARG A 235 16.01 -11.71 10.50
CA ARG A 235 15.81 -11.47 11.95
C ARG A 235 14.62 -12.26 12.49
N ASP A 236 13.52 -12.32 11.77
CA ASP A 236 12.31 -13.06 12.16
C ASP A 236 12.59 -14.57 12.21
N ALA A 237 13.32 -15.09 11.21
CA ALA A 237 13.81 -16.46 11.20
C ALA A 237 14.71 -16.76 12.42
N ALA A 238 15.67 -15.88 12.73
CA ALA A 238 16.55 -16.04 13.89
C ALA A 238 15.76 -16.03 15.20
N ALA A 239 14.85 -15.07 15.38
CA ALA A 239 13.99 -14.99 16.57
C ALA A 239 13.13 -16.25 16.74
N CYS A 240 12.58 -16.79 15.64
CA CYS A 240 11.82 -18.04 15.66
C CYS A 240 12.66 -19.21 16.18
N LEU A 241 13.88 -19.40 15.65
CA LEU A 241 14.79 -20.46 16.09
C LEU A 241 15.21 -20.29 17.56
N LEU A 242 15.44 -19.05 18.02
CA LEU A 242 15.79 -18.75 19.41
C LEU A 242 14.64 -19.06 20.38
N VAL A 243 13.39 -18.73 20.02
CA VAL A 243 12.22 -19.14 20.83
C VAL A 243 12.07 -20.66 20.90
N GLN A 244 12.30 -21.36 19.79
CA GLN A 244 12.27 -22.83 19.76
C GLN A 244 13.37 -23.46 20.63
N ALA A 245 14.53 -22.81 20.72
CA ALA A 245 15.63 -23.19 21.61
C ALA A 245 15.41 -22.77 23.09
N GLY A 246 14.36 -22.01 23.38
CA GLY A 246 14.04 -21.51 24.73
C GLY A 246 14.76 -20.21 25.12
N ASP A 247 15.50 -19.58 24.22
CA ASP A 247 16.16 -18.29 24.43
C ASP A 247 15.23 -17.13 24.04
N HIS A 248 14.24 -16.85 24.89
CA HIS A 248 13.27 -15.78 24.60
C HIS A 248 13.87 -14.37 24.68
N ALA A 249 14.87 -14.16 25.55
CA ALA A 249 15.54 -12.88 25.68
C ALA A 249 16.40 -12.58 24.44
N GLY A 250 17.17 -13.57 23.97
CA GLY A 250 17.90 -13.48 22.71
C GLY A 250 16.97 -13.28 21.52
N ALA A 251 15.82 -13.95 21.48
CA ALA A 251 14.83 -13.76 20.41
C ALA A 251 14.29 -12.32 20.36
N ALA A 252 13.98 -11.71 21.52
CA ALA A 252 13.56 -10.31 21.58
C ALA A 252 14.70 -9.38 21.12
N ALA A 253 15.93 -9.57 21.63
CA ALA A 253 17.09 -8.76 21.23
C ALA A 253 17.40 -8.85 19.73
N ALA A 254 17.27 -10.04 19.14
CA ALA A 254 17.45 -10.30 17.71
C ALA A 254 16.47 -9.50 16.84
N PHE A 255 15.22 -9.37 17.28
CA PHE A 255 14.13 -8.81 16.47
C PHE A 255 13.88 -7.32 16.68
N LEU A 256 14.10 -6.79 17.89
CA LEU A 256 13.81 -5.38 18.23
C LEU A 256 14.39 -4.34 17.26
N PRO A 257 15.60 -4.50 16.69
CA PRO A 257 16.12 -3.57 15.68
C PRO A 257 15.20 -3.38 14.46
N ALA A 258 14.31 -4.34 14.16
CA ALA A 258 13.33 -4.21 13.08
C ALA A 258 12.31 -3.08 13.31
N LEU A 259 12.13 -2.62 14.56
CA LEU A 259 11.24 -1.49 14.87
C LEU A 259 11.79 -0.16 14.35
N ASP A 260 13.11 -0.01 14.28
CA ASP A 260 13.77 1.19 13.75
C ASP A 260 13.70 1.22 12.22
N GLU A 261 13.80 0.05 11.60
CA GLU A 261 13.72 -0.13 10.15
C GLU A 261 12.29 -0.02 9.60
N TYR A 262 11.28 -0.41 10.40
CA TYR A 262 9.88 -0.48 10.01
C TYR A 262 8.94 0.13 11.06
N PRO A 263 9.10 1.43 11.38
CA PRO A 263 8.35 2.08 12.46
C PRO A 263 6.85 2.14 12.20
N CYS A 264 6.42 2.08 10.95
CA CYS A 264 5.03 2.14 10.51
C CYS A 264 4.34 0.77 10.43
N CYS A 265 5.08 -0.34 10.52
CA CYS A 265 4.50 -1.66 10.27
C CYS A 265 3.79 -2.18 11.54
N PRO A 266 2.44 -2.27 11.57
CA PRO A 266 1.72 -2.77 12.73
C PRO A 266 2.11 -4.21 13.09
N ARG A 267 2.47 -5.03 12.09
CA ARG A 267 2.80 -6.45 12.29
C ARG A 267 4.19 -6.67 12.85
N THR A 268 5.18 -5.86 12.44
CA THR A 268 6.50 -5.85 13.07
C THR A 268 6.37 -5.48 14.55
N ARG A 269 5.55 -4.46 14.88
CA ARG A 269 5.28 -4.10 16.29
C ARG A 269 4.55 -5.19 17.05
N ALA A 270 3.56 -5.86 16.45
CA ALA A 270 2.87 -6.98 17.08
C ALA A 270 3.84 -8.13 17.41
N LYS A 271 4.72 -8.52 16.48
CA LYS A 271 5.76 -9.54 16.73
C LYS A 271 6.75 -9.11 17.81
N ALA A 272 7.18 -7.84 17.82
CA ALA A 272 8.04 -7.32 18.87
C ALA A 272 7.37 -7.35 20.26
N ALA A 273 6.08 -6.98 20.33
CA ALA A 273 5.31 -7.06 21.57
C ALA A 273 5.20 -8.51 22.09
N GLU A 274 4.94 -9.46 21.21
CA GLU A 274 4.93 -10.90 21.53
C GLU A 274 6.28 -11.36 22.09
N LEU A 275 7.39 -11.01 21.43
CA LEU A 275 8.74 -11.39 21.87
C LEU A 275 9.13 -10.73 23.20
N LEU A 276 8.79 -9.45 23.42
CA LEU A 276 8.99 -8.78 24.71
C LEU A 276 8.21 -9.49 25.82
N LEU A 277 6.97 -9.89 25.56
CA LEU A 277 6.16 -10.66 26.50
C LEU A 277 6.83 -12.00 26.83
N LEU A 278 7.39 -12.70 25.84
CA LEU A 278 8.15 -13.94 26.04
C LEU A 278 9.49 -13.71 26.78
N ALA A 279 10.13 -12.56 26.61
CA ALA A 279 11.32 -12.17 27.37
C ALA A 279 11.02 -11.76 28.82
N GLY A 280 9.75 -11.58 29.18
CA GLY A 280 9.31 -11.18 30.52
C GLY A 280 9.15 -9.67 30.72
N ASP A 281 9.26 -8.88 29.65
CA ASP A 281 8.99 -7.44 29.66
C ASP A 281 7.51 -7.16 29.32
N ALA A 282 6.64 -7.37 30.31
CA ALA A 282 5.19 -7.17 30.14
C ALA A 282 4.84 -5.70 29.84
N ASP A 283 5.55 -4.74 30.43
CA ASP A 283 5.29 -3.31 30.21
C ASP A 283 5.69 -2.88 28.80
N GLY A 284 6.86 -3.34 28.32
CA GLY A 284 7.29 -3.14 26.94
C GLY A 284 6.37 -3.79 25.93
N ALA A 285 5.91 -5.02 26.21
CA ALA A 285 4.92 -5.70 25.39
C ALA A 285 3.60 -4.91 25.29
N ALA A 286 3.04 -4.48 26.42
CA ALA A 286 1.79 -3.73 26.45
C ALA A 286 1.91 -2.37 25.73
N ARG A 287 3.02 -1.64 25.92
CA ARG A 287 3.28 -0.39 25.18
C ARG A 287 3.37 -0.62 23.68
N THR A 288 4.16 -1.61 23.26
CA THR A 288 4.39 -1.91 21.84
C THR A 288 3.13 -2.45 21.16
N SER A 289 2.33 -3.25 21.86
CA SER A 289 1.04 -3.75 21.38
C SER A 289 0.03 -2.61 21.18
N ARG A 290 -0.06 -1.64 22.11
CA ARG A 290 -0.88 -0.44 21.92
C ARG A 290 -0.45 0.38 20.69
N GLN A 291 0.85 0.51 20.46
CA GLN A 291 1.36 1.17 19.25
C GLN A 291 1.00 0.40 17.98
N ALA A 292 1.05 -0.93 17.99
CA ALA A 292 0.61 -1.77 16.88
C ALA A 292 -0.88 -1.56 16.56
N LEU A 293 -1.75 -1.54 17.59
CA LEU A 293 -3.19 -1.29 17.46
C LEU A 293 -3.47 0.12 16.92
N ALA A 294 -2.74 1.13 17.39
CA ALA A 294 -2.85 2.50 16.87
C ALA A 294 -2.49 2.61 15.38
N LEU A 295 -1.73 1.66 14.85
CA LEU A 295 -1.36 1.54 13.44
C LEU A 295 -2.26 0.54 12.68
N GLY A 296 -3.33 0.03 13.30
CA GLY A 296 -4.31 -0.84 12.65
C GLY A 296 -4.04 -2.33 12.76
N ALA A 297 -3.18 -2.80 13.67
CA ALA A 297 -3.08 -4.24 13.96
C ALA A 297 -4.45 -4.82 14.38
N SER A 298 -4.65 -6.13 14.15
CA SER A 298 -5.90 -6.84 14.46
C SER A 298 -6.37 -6.66 15.91
N ALA A 299 -7.69 -6.68 16.10
CA ALA A 299 -8.43 -6.16 17.25
C ALA A 299 -8.44 -7.03 18.52
N ASP A 300 -7.44 -7.90 18.74
CA ASP A 300 -7.39 -8.76 19.95
C ASP A 300 -7.00 -8.00 21.23
N GLY A 301 -6.95 -6.66 21.16
CA GLY A 301 -6.60 -5.80 22.28
C GLY A 301 -5.10 -5.82 22.61
N PRO A 302 -4.68 -5.03 23.63
CA PRO A 302 -3.30 -5.02 24.09
C PRO A 302 -2.95 -6.36 24.73
N LEU A 303 -1.76 -6.88 24.46
CA LEU A 303 -1.27 -8.11 25.11
C LEU A 303 -1.20 -7.95 26.63
N ALA A 304 -1.74 -8.92 27.36
CA ALA A 304 -1.67 -9.08 28.79
C ALA A 304 -0.65 -10.16 29.20
N PRO A 305 -0.17 -10.17 30.45
CA PRO A 305 0.72 -11.23 30.96
C PRO A 305 0.18 -12.65 30.74
N ASP A 306 -1.14 -12.83 30.89
CA ASP A 306 -1.82 -14.11 30.77
C ASP A 306 -1.83 -14.67 29.34
N ASP A 307 -1.51 -13.85 28.33
CA ASP A 307 -1.41 -14.28 26.92
C ASP A 307 -0.11 -15.04 26.63
N ARG A 308 0.88 -14.98 27.53
CA ARG A 308 2.21 -15.55 27.33
C ARG A 308 2.20 -17.02 26.89
N PRO A 309 1.39 -17.94 27.48
CA PRO A 309 1.34 -19.34 27.02
C PRO A 309 0.86 -19.47 25.57
N ALA A 310 -0.15 -18.71 25.17
CA ALA A 310 -0.68 -18.72 23.81
C ALA A 310 0.33 -18.17 22.80
N VAL A 311 1.01 -17.07 23.16
CA VAL A 311 2.10 -16.49 22.36
C VAL A 311 3.26 -17.48 22.21
N LEU A 312 3.67 -18.15 23.29
CA LEU A 312 4.75 -19.16 23.23
C LEU A 312 4.36 -20.33 22.32
N ALA A 313 3.14 -20.84 22.46
CA ALA A 313 2.62 -21.91 21.62
C ALA A 313 2.57 -21.49 20.14
N LYS A 314 2.16 -20.25 19.85
CA LYS A 314 2.18 -19.67 18.50
C LYS A 314 3.60 -19.69 17.93
N TRP A 315 4.59 -19.11 18.62
CA TRP A 315 5.96 -19.02 18.13
C TRP A 315 6.62 -20.38 17.96
N ARG A 316 6.40 -21.34 18.88
CA ARG A 316 6.93 -22.71 18.73
C ARG A 316 6.37 -23.47 17.53
N ARG A 317 5.17 -23.13 17.05
CA ARG A 317 4.57 -23.76 15.87
C ARG A 317 5.03 -23.12 14.55
N ARG A 318 5.60 -21.92 14.57
CA ARG A 318 6.11 -21.25 13.36
C ARG A 318 7.22 -22.10 12.76
N ARG A 319 7.21 -22.26 11.44
CA ARG A 319 8.27 -22.95 10.70
C ARG A 319 9.08 -21.92 9.93
N VAL A 320 10.39 -22.06 9.91
CA VAL A 320 11.30 -21.19 9.17
C VAL A 320 11.60 -21.83 7.82
N SER A 321 11.00 -21.34 6.75
CA SER A 321 11.14 -21.87 5.39
C SER A 321 10.87 -23.39 5.32
N PRO A 322 9.66 -23.84 5.72
CA PRO A 322 9.34 -25.27 5.70
C PRO A 322 9.53 -25.87 4.29
N PRO A 323 9.90 -27.17 4.20
CA PRO A 323 10.11 -27.82 2.91
C PRO A 323 8.82 -27.78 2.08
N LEU A 324 9.01 -27.69 0.77
CA LEU A 324 7.93 -27.79 -0.18
C LEU A 324 7.41 -29.24 -0.21
N GLU A 325 6.11 -29.40 0.00
CA GLU A 325 5.44 -30.71 0.03
C GLU A 325 4.55 -30.81 -1.21
N LYS A 326 4.88 -31.75 -2.11
CA LYS A 326 4.09 -31.93 -3.33
C LYS A 326 2.65 -32.32 -3.02
N ARG A 327 1.74 -31.89 -3.90
CA ARG A 327 0.30 -32.16 -3.83
C ARG A 327 -0.15 -32.83 -5.11
N ASP A 328 -1.03 -33.82 -4.98
CA ASP A 328 -1.60 -34.49 -6.15
C ASP A 328 -2.74 -33.68 -6.78
N ALA A 329 -3.51 -32.99 -5.94
CA ALA A 329 -4.65 -32.17 -6.35
C ALA A 329 -4.86 -30.97 -5.41
N VAL A 330 -5.63 -30.00 -5.89
CA VAL A 330 -5.96 -28.76 -5.18
C VAL A 330 -7.47 -28.61 -5.09
N LYS A 331 -7.97 -28.07 -3.98
CA LYS A 331 -9.30 -27.45 -3.94
C LYS A 331 -9.13 -25.96 -4.11
N LEU A 332 -9.74 -25.38 -5.14
CA LEU A 332 -9.58 -23.99 -5.54
C LEU A 332 -10.91 -23.26 -5.47
N ARG A 333 -10.89 -22.05 -4.91
CA ARG A 333 -11.94 -21.04 -5.05
C ARG A 333 -11.38 -19.87 -5.84
N ILE A 334 -11.95 -19.61 -7.00
CA ILE A 334 -11.66 -18.42 -7.77
C ILE A 334 -12.66 -17.35 -7.31
N THR A 335 -12.19 -16.15 -7.00
CA THR A 335 -13.03 -15.10 -6.44
C THR A 335 -12.78 -13.76 -7.11
N ALA A 336 -13.86 -13.07 -7.45
CA ALA A 336 -13.82 -11.77 -8.13
C ALA A 336 -14.83 -10.80 -7.48
N PRO A 337 -14.37 -9.71 -6.84
CA PRO A 337 -15.26 -8.61 -6.47
C PRO A 337 -15.41 -7.61 -7.62
N VAL A 338 -16.59 -7.56 -8.24
CA VAL A 338 -16.87 -6.75 -9.44
C VAL A 338 -18.28 -6.17 -9.36
N TRP A 339 -18.42 -4.84 -9.34
CA TRP A 339 -19.72 -4.18 -9.29
C TRP A 339 -19.77 -2.94 -10.17
N GLY A 340 -20.98 -2.59 -10.62
CA GLY A 340 -21.20 -1.49 -11.55
C GLY A 340 -21.07 -1.92 -13.00
N ALA A 341 -21.95 -1.37 -13.85
CA ALA A 341 -22.10 -1.80 -15.23
C ALA A 341 -20.79 -1.80 -16.04
N PRO A 342 -19.95 -0.74 -16.03
CA PRO A 342 -18.73 -0.74 -16.85
C PRO A 342 -17.74 -1.84 -16.45
N TYR A 343 -17.59 -2.12 -15.16
CA TYR A 343 -16.70 -3.18 -14.66
C TYR A 343 -17.26 -4.57 -14.93
N LEU A 344 -18.58 -4.76 -14.88
CA LEU A 344 -19.21 -6.02 -15.26
C LEU A 344 -19.08 -6.30 -16.76
N ASP A 345 -19.22 -5.28 -17.61
CA ASP A 345 -18.99 -5.39 -19.05
C ASP A 345 -17.54 -5.80 -19.35
N LEU A 346 -16.57 -5.13 -18.72
CA LEU A 346 -15.15 -5.45 -18.84
C LEU A 346 -14.87 -6.88 -18.37
N PHE A 347 -15.33 -7.24 -17.18
CA PHE A 347 -15.07 -8.53 -16.59
C PHE A 347 -15.67 -9.69 -17.40
N MET A 348 -16.92 -9.52 -17.87
CA MET A 348 -17.60 -10.53 -18.68
C MET A 348 -17.15 -10.55 -20.15
N GLY A 349 -16.60 -9.45 -20.65
CA GLY A 349 -16.10 -9.30 -22.02
C GLY A 349 -14.63 -9.66 -22.21
N ALA A 350 -13.81 -9.58 -21.16
CA ALA A 350 -12.37 -9.83 -21.21
C ALA A 350 -11.90 -10.86 -20.18
N THR A 351 -12.13 -10.60 -18.89
CA THR A 351 -11.57 -11.42 -17.81
C THR A 351 -12.10 -12.85 -17.81
N VAL A 352 -13.42 -13.03 -17.73
CA VAL A 352 -14.04 -14.38 -17.76
C VAL A 352 -13.69 -15.11 -19.07
N PRO A 353 -13.82 -14.50 -20.26
CA PRO A 353 -13.38 -15.16 -21.49
C PRO A 353 -11.93 -15.63 -21.51
N SER A 354 -10.99 -14.87 -20.94
CA SER A 354 -9.61 -15.31 -20.81
C SER A 354 -9.43 -16.45 -19.81
N LEU A 355 -10.18 -16.46 -18.71
CA LEU A 355 -10.22 -17.57 -17.76
C LEU A 355 -10.91 -18.83 -18.33
N LEU A 356 -11.73 -18.69 -19.38
CA LEU A 356 -12.34 -19.80 -20.12
C LEU A 356 -11.43 -20.39 -21.21
N ALA A 357 -10.22 -19.85 -21.42
CA ALA A 357 -9.23 -20.46 -22.29
C ALA A 357 -8.90 -21.89 -21.86
N SER A 358 -8.51 -22.74 -22.81
CA SER A 358 -8.36 -24.18 -22.58
C SER A 358 -7.43 -24.55 -21.41
N GLY A 359 -6.32 -23.83 -21.21
CA GLY A 359 -5.36 -24.04 -20.11
C GLY A 359 -5.72 -23.36 -18.80
N ASN A 360 -6.89 -22.73 -18.68
CA ASN A 360 -7.32 -22.03 -17.48
C ASN A 360 -8.38 -22.82 -16.70
N ILE A 361 -9.58 -22.27 -16.47
CA ILE A 361 -10.64 -22.92 -15.69
C ILE A 361 -11.02 -24.30 -16.25
N PRO A 362 -11.18 -24.50 -17.57
CA PRO A 362 -11.45 -25.83 -18.13
C PRO A 362 -10.40 -26.89 -17.72
N GLN A 363 -9.11 -26.59 -17.87
CA GLN A 363 -8.03 -27.50 -17.49
C GLN A 363 -7.98 -27.72 -15.97
N ALA A 364 -8.15 -26.66 -15.18
CA ALA A 364 -8.15 -26.77 -13.72
C ALA A 364 -9.32 -27.65 -13.23
N ALA A 365 -10.53 -27.43 -13.74
CA ALA A 365 -11.72 -28.19 -13.38
C ALA A 365 -11.63 -29.68 -13.76
N ALA A 366 -10.88 -30.01 -14.81
CA ALA A 366 -10.64 -31.40 -15.21
C ALA A 366 -9.73 -32.17 -14.23
N ARG A 367 -8.91 -31.47 -13.43
CA ARG A 367 -7.89 -32.07 -12.56
C ARG A 367 -8.08 -31.79 -11.07
N HIS A 368 -8.87 -30.78 -10.73
CA HIS A 368 -8.96 -30.20 -9.39
C HIS A 368 -10.41 -29.88 -9.01
N ASP A 369 -10.68 -29.73 -7.72
CA ASP A 369 -11.99 -29.28 -7.21
C ASP A 369 -12.03 -27.76 -7.27
N VAL A 370 -12.62 -27.21 -8.34
CA VAL A 370 -12.68 -25.77 -8.59
C VAL A 370 -14.10 -25.25 -8.37
N CYS A 371 -14.23 -24.10 -7.71
CA CYS A 371 -15.46 -23.32 -7.63
C CYS A 371 -15.20 -21.84 -7.91
N PHE A 372 -16.25 -21.09 -8.26
CA PHE A 372 -16.17 -19.67 -8.60
C PHE A 372 -17.14 -18.84 -7.75
N THR A 373 -16.67 -17.72 -7.21
CA THR A 373 -17.49 -16.75 -6.48
C THR A 373 -17.35 -15.36 -7.10
N LEU A 374 -18.46 -14.80 -7.57
CA LEU A 374 -18.55 -13.40 -7.98
C LEU A 374 -19.23 -12.59 -6.87
N TYR A 375 -18.56 -11.56 -6.36
CA TYR A 375 -19.20 -10.57 -5.48
C TYR A 375 -19.66 -9.40 -6.33
N THR A 376 -20.97 -9.13 -6.37
CA THR A 376 -21.54 -7.99 -7.10
C THR A 376 -22.78 -7.44 -6.38
N ARG A 377 -23.38 -6.35 -6.86
CA ARG A 377 -24.62 -5.82 -6.28
C ARG A 377 -25.77 -6.78 -6.52
N ARG A 378 -26.69 -6.90 -5.56
CA ARG A 378 -27.92 -7.68 -5.75
C ARG A 378 -28.66 -7.29 -7.04
N ALA A 379 -28.69 -5.99 -7.36
CA ALA A 379 -29.32 -5.45 -8.56
C ALA A 379 -28.64 -5.89 -9.87
N ASP A 380 -27.35 -6.25 -9.83
CA ASP A 380 -26.56 -6.61 -11.01
C ASP A 380 -26.64 -8.12 -11.32
N ARG A 381 -27.24 -8.94 -10.44
CA ARG A 381 -27.31 -10.40 -10.59
C ARG A 381 -27.91 -10.85 -11.92
N GLY A 382 -29.10 -10.34 -12.26
CA GLY A 382 -29.78 -10.73 -13.51
C GLY A 382 -28.99 -10.35 -14.76
N ARG A 383 -28.21 -9.26 -14.70
CA ARG A 383 -27.30 -8.86 -15.77
C ARG A 383 -26.15 -9.85 -15.90
N VAL A 384 -25.52 -10.25 -14.80
CA VAL A 384 -24.46 -11.27 -14.80
C VAL A 384 -24.94 -12.58 -15.42
N GLU A 385 -26.08 -13.10 -14.95
CA GLU A 385 -26.64 -14.37 -15.42
C GLU A 385 -27.04 -14.32 -16.91
N ALA A 386 -27.20 -13.13 -17.48
CA ALA A 386 -27.49 -12.92 -18.89
C ALA A 386 -26.25 -13.08 -19.81
N TYR A 387 -25.02 -12.95 -19.31
CA TYR A 387 -23.83 -13.06 -20.16
C TYR A 387 -23.56 -14.51 -20.59
N PRO A 388 -23.26 -14.75 -21.88
CA PRO A 388 -22.84 -16.06 -22.37
C PRO A 388 -21.62 -16.62 -21.63
N ALA A 389 -20.62 -15.78 -21.34
CA ALA A 389 -19.40 -16.17 -20.64
C ALA A 389 -19.69 -16.67 -19.21
N TRP A 390 -20.64 -16.05 -18.49
CA TRP A 390 -21.05 -16.53 -17.16
C TRP A 390 -21.73 -17.90 -17.24
N ARG A 391 -22.61 -18.13 -18.22
CA ARG A 391 -23.27 -19.42 -18.40
C ARG A 391 -22.29 -20.53 -18.75
N GLU A 392 -21.28 -20.24 -19.56
CA GLU A 392 -20.21 -21.18 -19.87
C GLU A 392 -19.36 -21.47 -18.63
N LEU A 393 -19.00 -20.46 -17.85
CA LEU A 393 -18.30 -20.65 -16.58
C LEU A 393 -19.10 -21.54 -15.61
N ALA A 394 -20.39 -21.25 -15.43
CA ALA A 394 -21.27 -21.98 -14.53
C ALA A 394 -21.58 -23.41 -14.98
N SER A 395 -21.35 -23.75 -16.26
CA SER A 395 -21.48 -25.13 -16.75
C SER A 395 -20.22 -25.96 -16.51
N LEU A 396 -19.06 -25.31 -16.30
CA LEU A 396 -17.78 -25.96 -16.04
C LEU A 396 -17.53 -26.23 -14.55
N VAL A 397 -17.93 -25.29 -13.68
CA VAL A 397 -17.66 -25.35 -12.24
C VAL A 397 -18.86 -24.84 -11.43
N PRO A 398 -19.02 -25.26 -10.16
CA PRO A 398 -19.94 -24.60 -9.25
C PRO A 398 -19.61 -23.10 -9.16
N ALA A 399 -20.55 -22.28 -9.64
CA ALA A 399 -20.42 -20.82 -9.67
C ALA A 399 -21.55 -20.18 -8.85
N GLU A 400 -21.19 -19.24 -7.97
CA GLU A 400 -22.14 -18.50 -7.14
C GLU A 400 -21.96 -16.99 -7.30
N ILE A 401 -23.06 -16.26 -7.10
CA ILE A 401 -23.08 -14.80 -7.02
C ILE A 401 -23.45 -14.40 -5.60
N VAL A 402 -22.55 -13.71 -4.92
CA VAL A 402 -22.75 -13.17 -3.57
C VAL A 402 -23.06 -11.68 -3.67
N ALA A 403 -24.15 -11.25 -3.04
CA ALA A 403 -24.48 -9.84 -3.01
C ALA A 403 -23.54 -9.09 -2.07
N VAL A 404 -22.88 -8.03 -2.55
CA VAL A 404 -21.97 -7.22 -1.74
C VAL A 404 -22.65 -6.59 -0.52
N GLU A 405 -23.96 -6.34 -0.62
CA GLU A 405 -24.78 -5.83 0.48
C GLU A 405 -24.90 -6.83 1.64
N GLU A 406 -24.79 -8.14 1.38
CA GLU A 406 -24.84 -9.19 2.41
C GLU A 406 -23.56 -9.23 3.25
N VAL A 407 -22.42 -8.89 2.62
CA VAL A 407 -21.12 -8.82 3.30
C VAL A 407 -20.93 -7.46 4.00
N ALA A 408 -21.36 -6.38 3.35
CA ALA A 408 -21.20 -5.01 3.86
C ALA A 408 -22.08 -4.68 5.08
N ALA A 409 -23.12 -5.47 5.35
CA ALA A 409 -23.96 -5.31 6.55
C ALA A 409 -23.22 -5.63 7.86
N ALA A 410 -21.97 -6.10 7.81
CA ALA A 410 -21.14 -6.32 8.98
C ALA A 410 -20.73 -4.98 9.65
N PRO A 411 -20.90 -4.81 10.98
CA PRO A 411 -20.55 -3.56 11.67
C PRO A 411 -19.07 -3.18 11.52
N GLY A 412 -18.79 -1.86 11.50
CA GLY A 412 -17.45 -1.32 11.74
C GLY A 412 -16.58 -1.04 10.52
N PHE A 413 -17.18 -0.87 9.33
CA PHE A 413 -16.40 -0.64 8.11
C PHE A 413 -17.02 0.46 7.21
N GLU A 414 -16.52 1.68 7.34
CA GLU A 414 -16.75 2.75 6.36
C GLU A 414 -15.62 2.73 5.34
N ALA A 415 -15.90 2.35 4.09
CA ALA A 415 -14.86 2.17 3.10
C ALA A 415 -15.19 2.76 1.74
N GLY A 416 -14.22 3.50 1.19
CA GLY A 416 -14.16 3.76 -0.24
C GLY A 416 -13.94 2.47 -1.05
N LYS A 417 -13.84 2.60 -2.38
CA LYS A 417 -13.81 1.46 -3.33
C LYS A 417 -12.86 0.31 -2.92
N TYR A 418 -11.64 0.64 -2.48
CA TYR A 418 -10.61 -0.35 -2.12
C TYR A 418 -10.88 -1.05 -0.78
N GLY A 419 -11.48 -0.36 0.19
CA GLY A 419 -11.85 -1.01 1.44
C GLY A 419 -12.98 -2.01 1.19
N SER A 420 -14.02 -1.63 0.42
CA SER A 420 -15.10 -2.56 0.08
C SER A 420 -14.58 -3.80 -0.65
N MET A 421 -13.65 -3.61 -1.59
CA MET A 421 -12.96 -4.72 -2.26
C MET A 421 -12.23 -5.64 -1.27
N SER A 422 -11.42 -5.06 -0.36
CA SER A 422 -10.72 -5.80 0.70
C SER A 422 -11.67 -6.58 1.60
N LEU A 423 -12.85 -6.03 1.91
CA LEU A 423 -13.88 -6.70 2.71
C LEU A 423 -14.40 -7.97 2.01
N TYR A 424 -14.73 -7.90 0.72
CA TYR A 424 -15.23 -9.06 -0.02
C TYR A 424 -14.15 -10.12 -0.22
N GLN A 425 -12.90 -9.70 -0.39
CA GLN A 425 -11.77 -10.61 -0.47
C GLN A 425 -11.50 -11.29 0.88
N ALA A 426 -11.64 -10.57 2.01
CA ALA A 426 -11.56 -11.16 3.34
C ALA A 426 -12.67 -12.20 3.57
N ASP A 427 -13.90 -11.94 3.11
CA ASP A 427 -14.98 -12.94 3.15
C ASP A 427 -14.63 -14.18 2.32
N ALA A 428 -14.11 -14.00 1.10
CA ALA A 428 -13.69 -15.11 0.24
C ALA A 428 -12.58 -15.95 0.89
N LEU A 429 -11.57 -15.31 1.48
CA LEU A 429 -10.48 -15.97 2.19
C LEU A 429 -10.99 -16.78 3.39
N ARG A 430 -11.94 -16.22 4.15
CA ARG A 430 -12.60 -16.91 5.27
C ARG A 430 -13.34 -18.17 4.81
N ARG A 431 -14.18 -18.06 3.77
CA ARG A 431 -14.92 -19.21 3.20
C ARG A 431 -13.97 -20.29 2.68
N SER A 432 -12.94 -19.88 1.93
CA SER A 432 -11.91 -20.80 1.44
C SER A 432 -11.24 -21.55 2.59
N ARG A 433 -10.93 -20.89 3.71
CA ARG A 433 -10.36 -21.56 4.88
C ARG A 433 -11.30 -22.59 5.47
N GLU A 434 -12.56 -22.21 5.69
CA GLU A 434 -13.60 -23.08 6.25
C GLU A 434 -13.79 -24.36 5.41
N GLU A 435 -13.56 -24.26 4.10
CA GLU A 435 -13.68 -25.38 3.15
C GLU A 435 -12.35 -26.08 2.80
N GLY A 436 -11.23 -25.62 3.35
CA GLY A 436 -9.90 -26.14 3.04
C GLY A 436 -9.49 -25.92 1.57
N ARG A 437 -9.80 -24.75 1.00
CA ARG A 437 -9.50 -24.35 -0.38
C ARG A 437 -8.38 -23.32 -0.44
N PHE A 438 -7.59 -23.38 -1.51
CA PHE A 438 -6.81 -22.25 -1.99
C PHE A 438 -7.74 -21.19 -2.58
N THR A 439 -7.32 -19.94 -2.51
CA THR A 439 -8.05 -18.81 -3.11
C THR A 439 -7.24 -18.24 -4.27
N PHE A 440 -7.83 -18.17 -5.46
CA PHE A 440 -7.33 -17.37 -6.56
C PHE A 440 -8.09 -16.04 -6.59
N LEU A 441 -7.40 -14.97 -6.21
CA LEU A 441 -7.89 -13.59 -6.17
C LEU A 441 -7.72 -12.95 -7.55
N THR A 442 -8.83 -12.71 -8.25
CA THR A 442 -8.84 -11.98 -9.53
C THR A 442 -9.62 -10.67 -9.39
N LEU A 443 -9.32 -9.69 -10.26
CA LEU A 443 -10.02 -8.41 -10.34
C LEU A 443 -10.79 -8.29 -11.65
N GLY A 444 -11.72 -7.33 -11.70
CA GLY A 444 -12.64 -7.12 -12.81
C GLY A 444 -11.99 -6.76 -14.15
N ASP A 445 -10.72 -6.36 -14.13
CA ASP A 445 -9.98 -5.75 -15.22
C ASP A 445 -8.74 -6.55 -15.63
N PHE A 446 -8.62 -7.80 -15.21
CA PHE A 446 -7.49 -8.65 -15.58
C PHE A 446 -7.75 -9.37 -16.91
N LEU A 447 -6.73 -9.42 -17.78
CA LEU A 447 -6.72 -10.27 -18.97
C LEU A 447 -5.57 -11.27 -18.88
N PHE A 448 -5.91 -12.56 -18.82
CA PHE A 448 -4.97 -13.66 -18.59
C PHE A 448 -4.48 -14.30 -19.89
N SER A 449 -3.26 -14.84 -19.86
CA SER A 449 -2.80 -15.79 -20.88
C SER A 449 -3.57 -17.11 -20.80
N ASP A 450 -3.64 -17.83 -21.91
CA ASP A 450 -4.41 -19.07 -22.10
C ASP A 450 -4.07 -20.23 -21.14
N ARG A 451 -2.85 -20.24 -20.59
CA ARG A 451 -2.35 -21.24 -19.63
C ARG A 451 -2.00 -20.65 -18.26
N PHE A 452 -2.48 -19.45 -17.95
CA PHE A 452 -2.12 -18.76 -16.71
C PHE A 452 -2.40 -19.61 -15.46
N LEU A 453 -3.61 -20.15 -15.32
CA LEU A 453 -4.03 -20.86 -14.13
C LEU A 453 -3.36 -22.24 -14.02
N GLU A 454 -3.17 -22.95 -15.13
CA GLU A 454 -2.37 -24.18 -15.15
C GLU A 454 -0.97 -23.95 -14.58
N ARG A 455 -0.25 -22.93 -15.08
CA ARG A 455 1.11 -22.61 -14.60
C ARG A 455 1.13 -22.12 -13.16
N ALA A 456 0.16 -21.32 -12.75
CA ALA A 456 0.05 -20.88 -11.36
C ALA A 456 -0.20 -22.08 -10.41
N LEU A 457 -0.98 -23.07 -10.84
CA LEU A 457 -1.25 -24.29 -10.08
C LEU A 457 -0.03 -25.21 -9.99
N ASP A 458 0.86 -25.23 -11.00
CA ASP A 458 2.11 -26.00 -10.93
C ASP A 458 2.92 -25.63 -9.66
N TYR A 459 3.04 -24.33 -9.32
CA TYR A 459 3.71 -23.91 -8.07
C TYR A 459 3.02 -24.43 -6.80
N VAL A 460 1.69 -24.50 -6.81
CA VAL A 460 0.90 -25.01 -5.68
C VAL A 460 1.06 -26.51 -5.56
N LEU A 461 1.03 -27.24 -6.68
CA LEU A 461 1.27 -28.67 -6.73
C LEU A 461 2.70 -29.01 -6.30
N ASP A 462 3.66 -28.12 -6.56
CA ASP A 462 5.04 -28.25 -6.07
C ASP A 462 5.21 -27.92 -4.59
N GLY A 463 4.16 -27.46 -3.90
CA GLY A 463 4.16 -27.29 -2.44
C GLY A 463 4.11 -25.85 -1.95
N CYS A 464 3.99 -24.85 -2.82
CA CYS A 464 3.82 -23.46 -2.40
C CYS A 464 2.44 -23.27 -1.76
N ASP A 465 2.39 -22.47 -0.68
CA ASP A 465 1.13 -22.03 -0.08
C ASP A 465 0.68 -20.67 -0.64
N THR A 466 1.58 -19.91 -1.26
CA THR A 466 1.27 -18.61 -1.87
C THR A 466 2.07 -18.43 -3.16
N VAL A 467 1.44 -17.89 -4.20
CA VAL A 467 2.07 -17.51 -5.47
C VAL A 467 1.90 -16.01 -5.65
N PHE A 468 3.03 -15.31 -5.65
CA PHE A 468 3.08 -13.88 -5.94
C PHE A 468 3.39 -13.66 -7.41
N PHE A 469 2.62 -12.77 -8.01
CA PHE A 469 2.85 -12.30 -9.36
C PHE A 469 2.55 -10.79 -9.40
N HIS A 470 3.14 -10.09 -10.36
CA HIS A 470 2.88 -8.68 -10.57
C HIS A 470 2.47 -8.40 -12.02
N SER A 471 1.41 -7.63 -12.19
CA SER A 471 0.94 -7.09 -13.46
C SER A 471 1.26 -5.61 -13.59
N THR A 472 1.15 -5.09 -14.81
CA THR A 472 1.14 -3.65 -15.04
C THR A 472 -0.09 -3.25 -15.87
N ARG A 473 -0.31 -1.94 -15.98
CA ARG A 473 -1.48 -1.36 -16.63
C ARG A 473 -1.24 -1.08 -18.10
N PHE A 474 -2.23 -1.43 -18.91
CA PHE A 474 -2.24 -1.23 -20.34
C PHE A 474 -3.56 -0.60 -20.77
N ARG A 475 -3.53 0.10 -21.91
CA ARG A 475 -4.71 0.77 -22.44
C ARG A 475 -5.75 -0.25 -22.91
N HIS A 476 -6.92 -0.22 -22.28
CA HIS A 476 -7.96 -1.22 -22.44
C HIS A 476 -8.43 -1.36 -23.89
N ASP A 477 -9.00 -0.30 -24.46
CA ASP A 477 -9.73 -0.37 -25.73
C ASP A 477 -8.83 -0.80 -26.89
N GLU A 478 -7.60 -0.27 -26.93
CA GLU A 478 -6.67 -0.59 -28.01
C GLU A 478 -6.05 -1.98 -27.86
N LEU A 479 -5.84 -2.45 -26.63
CA LEU A 479 -5.38 -3.83 -26.43
C LEU A 479 -6.49 -4.81 -26.78
N MET A 480 -7.72 -4.58 -26.33
CA MET A 480 -8.86 -5.44 -26.64
C MET A 480 -9.18 -5.44 -28.13
N ALA A 481 -9.01 -4.34 -28.85
CA ALA A 481 -9.14 -4.33 -30.32
C ALA A 481 -8.13 -5.27 -31.02
N ARG A 482 -6.87 -5.31 -30.53
CA ARG A 482 -5.83 -6.22 -31.07
C ARG A 482 -6.12 -7.69 -30.74
N VAL A 483 -6.54 -7.95 -29.50
CA VAL A 483 -6.87 -9.30 -29.01
C VAL A 483 -8.12 -9.84 -29.73
N ALA A 484 -9.19 -9.04 -29.80
CA ALA A 484 -10.45 -9.44 -30.41
C ALA A 484 -10.31 -9.86 -31.88
N ALA A 485 -9.44 -9.18 -32.63
CA ALA A 485 -9.22 -9.46 -34.05
C ALA A 485 -8.63 -10.86 -34.31
N ARG A 486 -7.95 -11.48 -33.33
CA ARG A 486 -7.14 -12.68 -33.56
C ARG A 486 -7.41 -13.81 -32.60
N HIS A 487 -7.79 -13.51 -31.36
CA HIS A 487 -7.70 -14.45 -30.24
C HIS A 487 -9.04 -14.76 -29.58
N ILE A 488 -10.12 -14.05 -29.95
CA ILE A 488 -11.47 -14.39 -29.50
C ILE A 488 -12.00 -15.58 -30.31
N ARG A 489 -12.49 -16.61 -29.62
CA ARG A 489 -13.12 -17.81 -30.17
C ARG A 489 -14.37 -18.14 -29.37
N GLY A 490 -15.54 -17.75 -29.88
CA GLY A 490 -16.79 -17.84 -29.10
C GLY A 490 -16.71 -16.95 -27.86
N ASN A 491 -16.90 -17.52 -26.66
CA ASN A 491 -16.78 -16.78 -25.39
C ASN A 491 -15.40 -16.92 -24.74
N ARG A 492 -14.36 -17.27 -25.50
CA ARG A 492 -13.01 -17.51 -24.99
C ARG A 492 -12.01 -16.55 -25.61
N ILE A 493 -11.00 -16.17 -24.85
CA ILE A 493 -9.80 -15.48 -25.36
C ILE A 493 -8.62 -16.44 -25.22
N GLU A 494 -8.12 -16.97 -26.33
CA GLU A 494 -6.98 -17.87 -26.36
C GLU A 494 -5.76 -17.12 -26.90
N ILE A 495 -4.90 -16.67 -25.97
CA ILE A 495 -3.68 -15.93 -26.28
C ILE A 495 -2.54 -16.41 -25.38
N SER A 496 -1.40 -16.77 -25.96
CA SER A 496 -0.23 -17.19 -25.18
C SER A 496 0.37 -16.03 -24.37
N ALA A 497 1.11 -16.33 -23.31
CA ALA A 497 1.78 -15.31 -22.48
C ALA A 497 2.71 -14.40 -23.32
N ALA A 498 3.53 -14.99 -24.20
CA ALA A 498 4.42 -14.27 -25.09
C ALA A 498 3.66 -13.35 -26.06
N GLU A 499 2.60 -13.84 -26.70
CA GLU A 499 1.79 -13.02 -27.62
C GLU A 499 1.01 -11.91 -26.90
N LEU A 500 0.52 -12.18 -25.69
CA LEU A 500 -0.15 -11.18 -24.86
C LEU A 500 0.81 -10.03 -24.55
N MET A 501 2.02 -10.35 -24.09
CA MET A 501 3.05 -9.32 -23.81
C MET A 501 3.50 -8.59 -25.08
N ALA A 502 3.69 -9.30 -26.20
CA ALA A 502 4.05 -8.68 -27.47
C ALA A 502 3.01 -7.67 -27.96
N GLN A 503 1.72 -7.90 -27.69
CA GLN A 503 0.65 -6.96 -28.02
C GLN A 503 0.48 -5.84 -27.00
N ALA A 504 0.69 -6.15 -25.72
CA ALA A 504 0.45 -5.24 -24.59
C ALA A 504 1.58 -4.22 -24.40
N LEU A 505 2.86 -4.62 -24.45
CA LEU A 505 4.00 -3.72 -24.18
C LEU A 505 4.00 -2.42 -24.98
N PRO A 506 3.64 -2.40 -26.28
CA PRO A 506 3.49 -1.14 -27.03
C PRO A 506 2.32 -0.24 -26.59
N LEU A 507 1.45 -0.73 -25.70
CA LEU A 507 0.21 -0.09 -25.23
C LEU A 507 0.24 0.13 -23.71
N LEU A 508 1.43 0.36 -23.13
CA LEU A 508 1.55 0.76 -21.72
C LEU A 508 0.61 1.93 -21.42
N HIS A 509 -0.08 1.84 -20.30
CA HIS A 509 -0.96 2.91 -19.84
C HIS A 509 -0.13 4.16 -19.51
N GLN A 510 -0.71 5.36 -19.67
CA GLN A 510 0.02 6.62 -19.48
C GLN A 510 0.63 6.73 -18.07
N SER A 511 -0.05 6.20 -17.06
CA SER A 511 0.49 6.13 -15.69
C SER A 511 1.80 5.36 -15.61
N GLN A 512 1.98 4.29 -16.40
CA GLN A 512 3.21 3.48 -16.42
C GLN A 512 4.31 4.15 -17.24
N VAL A 513 3.93 4.82 -18.33
CA VAL A 513 4.84 5.67 -19.11
C VAL A 513 5.44 6.79 -18.24
N ASN A 514 4.65 7.37 -17.34
CA ASN A 514 5.13 8.42 -16.42
C ASN A 514 6.23 7.91 -15.48
N TYR A 515 6.09 6.70 -14.94
CA TYR A 515 7.16 6.08 -14.14
C TYR A 515 8.47 5.89 -14.94
N LEU A 516 8.37 5.52 -16.22
CA LEU A 516 9.53 5.35 -17.11
C LEU A 516 10.24 6.67 -17.41
N ARG A 517 9.47 7.74 -17.69
CA ARG A 517 10.03 9.05 -18.06
C ARG A 517 10.77 9.74 -16.92
N ARG A 518 10.39 9.47 -15.67
CA ARG A 518 10.94 10.12 -14.46
C ARG A 518 10.79 11.65 -14.45
N THR A 519 9.94 12.21 -15.30
CA THR A 519 9.56 13.63 -15.31
C THR A 519 8.38 13.94 -14.41
N ASP A 520 7.77 12.89 -13.86
CA ASP A 520 6.56 12.94 -13.06
C ASP A 520 6.79 12.21 -11.72
N LEU A 521 6.32 12.83 -10.65
CA LEU A 521 6.35 12.34 -9.28
C LEU A 521 5.18 11.38 -9.06
N PRO A 522 5.42 10.08 -8.84
CA PRO A 522 4.33 9.18 -8.53
C PRO A 522 3.73 9.52 -7.18
N HIS A 523 2.41 9.46 -7.03
CA HIS A 523 1.78 9.66 -5.72
C HIS A 523 2.19 8.61 -4.69
N VAL A 524 2.56 7.43 -5.19
CA VAL A 524 2.98 6.26 -4.42
C VAL A 524 4.26 5.71 -5.07
N PRO A 525 5.46 6.05 -4.60
CA PRO A 525 6.74 5.62 -5.19
C PRO A 525 7.07 4.17 -4.79
N ASN A 526 6.18 3.23 -5.09
CA ASN A 526 6.33 1.81 -4.76
C ASN A 526 6.72 0.94 -5.97
N THR A 527 6.89 1.54 -7.15
CA THR A 527 7.17 0.82 -8.39
C THR A 527 8.17 1.61 -9.21
N TYR A 528 9.14 0.90 -9.78
CA TYR A 528 10.21 1.48 -10.59
C TYR A 528 10.41 0.66 -11.84
N TYR A 529 10.45 1.32 -13.00
CA TYR A 529 10.61 0.67 -14.29
C TYR A 529 11.91 1.08 -14.99
N ALA A 530 12.39 0.20 -15.86
CA ALA A 530 13.39 0.52 -16.88
C ALA A 530 13.10 -0.31 -18.14
N GLU A 531 13.51 0.23 -19.29
CA GLU A 531 13.52 -0.53 -20.54
C GLU A 531 14.63 -1.58 -20.49
N GLY A 532 14.29 -2.79 -20.94
CA GLY A 532 15.22 -3.90 -21.12
C GLY A 532 15.49 -4.19 -22.60
N ALA A 533 16.41 -5.13 -22.85
CA ALA A 533 16.71 -5.57 -24.22
C ALA A 533 15.48 -6.18 -24.92
N GLY A 534 15.40 -6.05 -26.23
CA GLY A 534 14.33 -6.67 -27.04
C GLY A 534 12.92 -6.11 -26.79
N GLY A 535 12.81 -4.89 -26.25
CA GLY A 535 11.53 -4.26 -25.91
C GLY A 535 10.92 -4.79 -24.62
N ALA A 536 11.69 -5.51 -23.79
CA ALA A 536 11.24 -5.90 -22.46
C ALA A 536 11.09 -4.69 -21.53
N LEU A 537 10.25 -4.83 -20.52
CA LEU A 537 10.11 -3.88 -19.41
C LEU A 537 10.56 -4.57 -18.13
N ILE A 538 11.46 -3.94 -17.38
CA ILE A 538 11.97 -4.44 -16.10
C ILE A 538 11.35 -3.61 -14.99
N ALA A 539 10.85 -4.26 -13.95
CA ALA A 539 10.18 -3.63 -12.83
C ALA A 539 10.76 -4.07 -11.49
N HIS A 540 10.79 -3.14 -10.54
CA HIS A 540 11.00 -3.41 -9.12
C HIS A 540 9.81 -2.88 -8.34
N VAL A 541 9.12 -3.76 -7.61
CA VAL A 541 7.75 -3.54 -7.15
C VAL A 541 7.64 -3.90 -5.68
N PHE A 542 7.29 -2.91 -4.88
CA PHE A 542 7.19 -2.99 -3.42
C PHE A 542 5.76 -3.34 -2.94
N SER A 543 4.89 -3.72 -3.85
CA SER A 543 3.49 -4.09 -3.63
C SER A 543 3.15 -5.22 -4.59
N ARG A 544 3.40 -6.46 -4.18
CA ARG A 544 3.10 -7.64 -4.99
C ARG A 544 1.83 -8.29 -4.48
N THR A 545 0.93 -8.60 -5.39
CA THR A 545 -0.35 -9.24 -5.06
C THR A 545 -0.15 -10.75 -4.90
N PRO A 546 -0.60 -11.35 -3.79
CA PRO A 546 -0.69 -12.80 -3.69
C PRO A 546 -1.91 -13.25 -4.50
N LEU A 547 -1.68 -13.77 -5.70
CA LEU A 547 -2.81 -14.15 -6.57
C LEU A 547 -3.43 -15.45 -6.13
N LEU A 548 -2.61 -16.45 -5.82
CA LEU A 548 -3.07 -17.75 -5.39
C LEU A 548 -2.51 -18.01 -3.99
N LEU A 549 -3.37 -18.24 -3.00
CA LEU A 549 -2.90 -18.48 -1.63
C LEU A 549 -3.80 -19.43 -0.82
N ALA A 550 -3.18 -20.19 0.08
CA ALA A 550 -3.84 -20.98 1.10
C ALA A 550 -4.14 -20.10 2.33
N PRO A 551 -5.41 -19.96 2.75
CA PRO A 551 -5.76 -19.15 3.90
C PRO A 551 -5.52 -19.89 5.23
N LEU A 552 -4.25 -20.18 5.53
CA LEU A 552 -3.85 -21.04 6.66
C LEU A 552 -3.99 -20.37 8.05
N ALA A 553 -4.02 -19.04 8.10
CA ALA A 553 -4.06 -18.30 9.36
C ALA A 553 -5.50 -17.95 9.78
N GLU A 554 -5.77 -18.00 11.09
CA GLU A 554 -7.05 -17.57 11.66
C GLU A 554 -7.34 -16.07 11.39
N ASN A 555 -6.29 -15.27 11.27
CA ASN A 555 -6.36 -13.81 11.13
C ASN A 555 -5.92 -13.32 9.75
N LEU A 556 -6.11 -14.12 8.69
CA LEU A 556 -5.83 -13.67 7.33
C LEU A 556 -6.85 -12.59 6.91
N ARG A 557 -6.47 -11.32 7.10
CA ARG A 557 -7.26 -10.14 6.73
C ARG A 557 -6.38 -9.14 5.99
N SER A 558 -6.97 -8.47 5.00
CA SER A 558 -6.44 -7.28 4.35
C SER A 558 -7.00 -6.07 5.07
N LEU A 559 -6.11 -5.24 5.63
CA LEU A 559 -6.48 -4.02 6.35
C LEU A 559 -6.60 -2.84 5.40
N VAL A 560 -5.75 -2.79 4.38
CA VAL A 560 -5.66 -1.66 3.44
C VAL A 560 -5.96 -2.14 2.02
N GLY A 561 -5.24 -3.16 1.56
CA GLY A 561 -5.30 -3.67 0.21
C GLY A 561 -4.51 -4.97 0.06
N LEU A 562 -4.91 -5.79 -0.93
CA LEU A 562 -4.31 -7.11 -1.17
C LEU A 562 -2.80 -7.07 -1.42
N ASP A 563 -2.29 -5.99 -1.97
CA ASP A 563 -0.90 -5.78 -2.35
C ASP A 563 -0.11 -5.02 -1.29
N VAL A 564 -0.79 -4.52 -0.25
CA VAL A 564 -0.19 -3.72 0.83
C VAL A 564 0.14 -4.58 2.04
N ASP A 565 -0.85 -5.26 2.63
CA ASP A 565 -0.64 -5.96 3.89
C ASP A 565 -0.92 -7.46 3.83
N LEU A 566 -1.75 -7.95 2.90
CA LEU A 566 -1.96 -9.39 2.76
C LEU A 566 -0.67 -10.21 2.50
N PRO A 567 0.34 -9.75 1.72
CA PRO A 567 1.55 -10.53 1.45
C PRO A 567 2.26 -11.00 2.72
N TYR A 568 2.42 -10.08 3.67
CA TYR A 568 3.07 -10.36 4.94
C TYR A 568 2.27 -11.38 5.77
N ALA A 569 0.94 -11.41 5.66
CA ALA A 569 0.07 -12.29 6.45
C ALA A 569 0.04 -13.68 5.85
N ALA A 570 -0.08 -13.75 4.52
CA ALA A 570 -0.13 -15.00 3.77
C ALA A 570 1.15 -15.83 3.93
N THR A 571 2.28 -15.18 4.22
CA THR A 571 3.61 -15.83 4.29
C THR A 571 4.22 -15.83 5.69
N ASP A 572 3.49 -15.42 6.72
CA ASP A 572 4.04 -15.25 8.08
C ASP A 572 5.32 -14.38 8.12
N GLY A 573 5.30 -13.26 7.39
CA GLY A 573 6.45 -12.35 7.27
C GLY A 573 7.58 -12.91 6.41
N GLY A 574 7.27 -13.74 5.41
CA GLY A 574 8.24 -14.32 4.50
C GLY A 574 8.88 -15.64 4.97
N LEU A 575 8.37 -16.25 6.05
CA LEU A 575 8.86 -17.54 6.56
C LEU A 575 8.11 -18.75 5.98
N GLY A 576 6.92 -18.54 5.39
CA GLY A 576 6.08 -19.59 4.81
C GLY A 576 6.56 -20.12 3.46
N ARG A 577 5.76 -21.01 2.84
CA ARG A 577 6.04 -21.55 1.50
C ARG A 577 5.44 -20.64 0.44
N TYR A 578 6.27 -19.98 -0.35
CA TYR A 578 5.77 -19.14 -1.43
C TYR A 578 6.66 -19.20 -2.67
N ALA A 579 6.07 -18.87 -3.81
CA ALA A 579 6.77 -18.61 -5.06
C ALA A 579 6.70 -17.12 -5.39
N LEU A 580 7.83 -16.55 -5.81
CA LEU A 580 7.90 -15.26 -6.46
C LEU A 580 8.11 -15.48 -7.95
N VAL A 581 7.08 -15.23 -8.75
CA VAL A 581 7.24 -15.29 -10.20
C VAL A 581 8.04 -14.06 -10.64
N GLY A 582 9.11 -14.30 -11.39
CA GLY A 582 10.08 -13.28 -11.79
C GLY A 582 9.88 -12.72 -13.21
N ASP A 583 9.05 -13.36 -14.02
CA ASP A 583 8.81 -12.94 -15.40
C ASP A 583 7.43 -13.36 -15.94
N THR A 584 7.12 -12.87 -17.13
CA THR A 584 5.89 -13.17 -17.87
C THR A 584 6.06 -14.27 -18.93
N GLY A 585 7.12 -15.07 -18.88
CA GLY A 585 7.50 -15.99 -19.94
C GLY A 585 6.51 -17.14 -20.14
N GLU A 586 6.06 -17.74 -19.04
CA GLU A 586 5.14 -18.89 -19.07
C GLU A 586 3.73 -18.56 -18.60
N LEU A 587 3.57 -17.54 -17.76
CA LEU A 587 2.29 -17.05 -17.28
C LEU A 587 2.29 -15.52 -17.32
N ALA A 588 1.22 -14.95 -17.86
CA ALA A 588 1.05 -13.51 -17.92
C ALA A 588 -0.39 -13.11 -17.66
N PHE A 589 -0.57 -11.96 -17.03
CA PHE A 589 -1.81 -11.20 -17.14
C PHE A 589 -1.50 -9.72 -17.12
N VAL A 590 -2.47 -8.95 -17.57
CA VAL A 590 -2.40 -7.50 -17.68
C VAL A 590 -3.59 -6.85 -17.01
N GLU A 591 -3.39 -5.65 -16.46
CA GLU A 591 -4.48 -4.79 -15.99
C GLU A 591 -4.98 -3.92 -17.15
N LEU A 592 -6.26 -4.06 -17.49
CA LEU A 592 -6.93 -3.28 -18.53
C LEU A 592 -7.45 -1.97 -17.93
N THR A 593 -6.86 -0.85 -18.33
CA THR A 593 -7.24 0.48 -17.82
C THR A 593 -7.70 1.37 -18.97
N PRO A 594 -8.89 2.01 -18.90
CA PRO A 594 -9.29 3.02 -19.87
C PRO A 594 -8.23 4.13 -19.97
N SER A 595 -7.98 4.64 -21.18
CA SER A 595 -6.86 5.56 -21.45
C SER A 595 -6.94 6.88 -20.66
N GLU A 596 -8.14 7.28 -20.27
CA GLU A 596 -8.44 8.48 -19.48
C GLU A 596 -8.42 8.26 -17.97
N ALA A 597 -8.51 7.00 -17.52
CA ALA A 597 -8.54 6.65 -16.11
C ALA A 597 -7.13 6.70 -15.50
N GLU A 598 -7.03 6.87 -14.17
CA GLU A 598 -5.76 6.80 -13.42
C GLU A 598 -4.64 7.74 -13.94
N THR A 599 -5.00 8.79 -14.68
CA THR A 599 -4.07 9.80 -15.22
C THR A 599 -3.56 10.75 -14.12
N ALA A 600 -4.33 10.93 -13.05
CA ALA A 600 -3.99 11.75 -11.88
C ALA A 600 -3.18 11.00 -10.80
N THR A 601 -2.43 9.97 -11.18
CA THR A 601 -1.57 9.18 -10.25
C THR A 601 -0.18 9.77 -10.06
N HIS A 602 0.14 10.84 -10.81
CA HIS A 602 1.42 11.52 -10.74
C HIS A 602 1.23 13.03 -10.68
N ALA A 603 2.18 13.71 -10.04
CA ALA A 603 2.31 15.16 -10.07
C ALA A 603 3.51 15.54 -10.96
N PRO A 604 3.54 16.74 -11.57
CA PRO A 604 4.71 17.19 -12.33
C PRO A 604 5.96 17.30 -11.44
N GLY A 605 7.12 16.82 -11.93
CA GLY A 605 8.41 16.98 -11.27
C GLY A 605 9.29 15.73 -11.26
N GLU A 606 10.59 15.91 -11.05
CA GLU A 606 11.53 14.79 -10.97
C GLU A 606 11.55 14.16 -9.57
N PRO A 607 11.44 12.82 -9.45
CA PRO A 607 11.52 12.12 -8.17
C PRO A 607 12.84 12.34 -7.45
N ASP A 608 12.79 12.82 -6.21
CA ASP A 608 13.92 12.80 -5.28
C ASP A 608 14.00 11.40 -4.64
N ASP A 609 15.07 10.67 -4.96
CA ASP A 609 15.30 9.31 -4.44
C ASP A 609 15.35 9.29 -2.89
N ARG A 610 15.77 10.36 -2.22
CA ARG A 610 15.77 10.44 -0.75
C ARG A 610 14.35 10.51 -0.20
N ALA A 611 13.49 11.29 -0.85
CA ALA A 611 12.07 11.36 -0.50
C ALA A 611 11.36 10.03 -0.78
N CYS A 612 11.72 9.34 -1.86
CA CYS A 612 11.19 8.02 -2.18
C CYS A 612 11.66 6.94 -1.20
N ALA A 613 12.95 6.88 -0.86
CA ALA A 613 13.49 5.98 0.15
C ALA A 613 12.80 6.19 1.51
N ARG A 614 12.59 7.46 1.87
CA ARG A 614 11.82 7.82 3.06
C ARG A 614 10.38 7.31 3.01
N TRP A 615 9.70 7.48 1.87
CA TRP A 615 8.34 6.97 1.69
C TRP A 615 8.30 5.45 1.83
N LEU A 616 9.21 4.73 1.15
CA LEU A 616 9.34 3.28 1.28
C LEU A 616 9.53 2.90 2.74
N ARG A 617 10.39 3.63 3.46
CA ARG A 617 10.64 3.33 4.88
C ARG A 617 9.38 3.43 5.74
N ASP A 618 8.61 4.48 5.53
CA ASP A 618 7.48 4.83 6.39
C ASP A 618 6.14 4.24 5.92
N ASN A 619 6.08 3.55 4.77
CA ASN A 619 4.82 3.07 4.20
C ASN A 619 4.85 1.63 3.68
N THR A 620 6.00 0.97 3.63
CA THR A 620 6.10 -0.43 3.17
C THR A 620 6.44 -1.35 4.32
N ASP A 621 5.85 -2.55 4.31
CA ASP A 621 6.19 -3.61 5.25
C ASP A 621 7.52 -4.30 4.86
N PRO A 622 8.11 -5.11 5.76
CA PRO A 622 9.38 -5.76 5.46
C PRO A 622 9.38 -6.69 4.26
N LEU A 623 8.27 -7.39 4.01
CA LEU A 623 8.17 -8.29 2.89
C LEU A 623 8.04 -7.52 1.57
N SER A 624 7.30 -6.42 1.58
CA SER A 624 7.23 -5.47 0.47
C SER A 624 8.60 -4.94 0.03
N ARG A 625 9.48 -4.56 0.97
CA ARG A 625 10.85 -4.14 0.62
C ARG A 625 11.70 -5.28 0.08
N TYR A 626 11.56 -6.48 0.67
CA TYR A 626 12.19 -7.67 0.12
C TYR A 626 11.74 -7.96 -1.32
N PHE A 627 10.45 -7.86 -1.61
CA PHE A 627 9.89 -8.03 -2.96
C PHE A 627 10.35 -6.95 -3.94
N GLY A 628 10.50 -5.70 -3.47
CA GLY A 628 11.06 -4.61 -4.25
C GLY A 628 12.52 -4.84 -4.65
N ALA A 629 13.27 -5.64 -3.87
CA ALA A 629 14.65 -6.02 -4.20
C ALA A 629 14.73 -7.06 -5.34
N HIS A 630 13.63 -7.73 -5.68
CA HIS A 630 13.53 -8.63 -6.83
C HIS A 630 13.16 -7.86 -8.10
N ALA A 631 13.85 -8.17 -9.19
CA ALA A 631 13.43 -7.74 -10.52
C ALA A 631 12.23 -8.58 -10.99
N PHE A 632 11.30 -7.95 -11.70
CA PHE A 632 10.24 -8.60 -12.47
C PHE A 632 10.36 -8.20 -13.93
N VAL A 633 10.24 -9.16 -14.85
CA VAL A 633 10.45 -8.94 -16.28
C VAL A 633 9.16 -9.17 -17.06
N TYR A 634 8.75 -8.14 -17.80
CA TYR A 634 7.76 -8.27 -18.86
C TYR A 634 8.48 -8.41 -20.21
N ALA A 635 8.37 -9.58 -20.84
CA ALA A 635 9.06 -9.85 -22.10
C ALA A 635 8.09 -10.36 -23.19
N PRO A 636 8.23 -9.89 -24.45
CA PRO A 636 7.41 -10.36 -25.57
C PRO A 636 7.83 -11.75 -26.09
N GLN A 637 9.01 -12.24 -25.67
CA GLN A 637 9.54 -13.55 -26.03
C GLN A 637 10.14 -14.19 -24.78
N PRO A 638 10.01 -15.53 -24.63
CA PRO A 638 10.70 -16.25 -23.57
C PRO A 638 12.21 -16.10 -23.75
N GLY A 639 12.91 -15.74 -22.69
CA GLY A 639 14.36 -15.62 -22.71
C GLY A 639 14.87 -14.88 -21.50
N PRO A 640 16.19 -14.93 -21.23
CA PRO A 640 16.79 -14.13 -20.20
C PRO A 640 16.71 -12.66 -20.64
N ALA A 641 15.66 -11.96 -20.27
CA ALA A 641 15.65 -10.52 -20.42
C ALA A 641 16.79 -9.96 -19.58
N ALA A 642 17.58 -9.10 -20.20
CA ALA A 642 18.74 -8.54 -19.55
C ALA A 642 18.31 -7.74 -18.32
N PHE A 643 18.82 -8.14 -17.16
CA PHE A 643 18.78 -7.38 -15.93
C PHE A 643 19.30 -5.94 -16.13
N SER A 644 18.61 -4.93 -15.57
CA SER A 644 19.05 -3.54 -15.63
C SER A 644 19.90 -3.21 -14.41
N ALA A 645 21.23 -3.25 -14.57
CA ALA A 645 22.17 -2.91 -13.49
C ALA A 645 21.96 -1.48 -12.97
N ALA A 646 21.61 -0.52 -13.83
CA ALA A 646 21.35 0.86 -13.45
C ALA A 646 20.09 0.99 -12.57
N LEU A 647 19.01 0.28 -12.93
CA LEU A 647 17.79 0.26 -12.11
C LEU A 647 18.06 -0.44 -10.78
N ALA A 648 18.72 -1.59 -10.79
CA ALA A 648 19.05 -2.31 -9.57
C ALA A 648 19.93 -1.49 -8.62
N ALA A 649 20.95 -0.81 -9.13
CA ALA A 649 21.78 0.08 -8.31
C ALA A 649 20.95 1.22 -7.68
N ARG A 650 19.94 1.75 -8.39
CA ARG A 650 19.00 2.70 -7.81
C ARG A 650 18.18 2.08 -6.69
N ILE A 651 17.63 0.88 -6.89
CA ILE A 651 16.87 0.18 -5.86
C ILE A 651 17.73 -0.11 -4.62
N ASN A 652 18.98 -0.53 -4.81
CA ASN A 652 19.92 -0.74 -3.71
C ASN A 652 20.13 0.53 -2.88
N ARG A 653 20.26 1.70 -3.53
CA ARG A 653 20.36 3.00 -2.84
C ARG A 653 19.06 3.45 -2.15
N LEU A 654 17.90 2.98 -2.61
CA LEU A 654 16.62 3.28 -1.94
C LEU A 654 16.41 2.41 -0.70
N LEU A 655 17.00 1.21 -0.70
CA LEU A 655 16.92 0.23 0.39
C LEU A 655 17.99 0.46 1.48
N ALA A 656 19.16 0.98 1.10
CA ALA A 656 20.25 1.38 1.99
C ALA A 656 20.00 2.76 2.60
#